data_AF-A0A8C2A9F4-F1
#
_entry.id   AF-A0A8C2A9F4-F1
#
_cell.length_a   1.000
_cell.length_b   1.000
_cell.length_c   1.000
_cell.angle_alpha   90.00
_cell.angle_beta   90.00
_cell.angle_gamma   90.00
#
_symmetry.space_group_name_H-M   'P 1'
#
loop_
_entity.id
_entity.type
_entity.pdbx_description
1 polymer ?
#
loop_
_entity_poly.entity_id
_entity_poly.type
_entity_poly.pdbx_seq_one_letter_code
_entity_poly.pdbx_strand_id
1 'polypeptide(L)'
;MVEPEERPSVAGQRLGAPESMGISTLEPGQRPPTMPPGRQVSIRVQMLDDTQEVFEVSQRAPGKVLFDLVCAHLNLIEGDYFGLEFQDQRKMTVWLDLLKPTLKQIRRPKNTILRFVVKFFPPDHSQLLEELTRYLFALQIKHDLACGRLTCNESSAALLVSHIVQSEIGDFDEVQCKQHLLNNKYIPEQDALMDKIIEYHRKHVGQTPAESDYQLLEIARRLEMYGVRLYPAKDREGTKLSLAVAHSGVLVFQGHTKINAFNWSKVRKLSFKRKRFLIKLRPDLNQSNCQDTLEFMMGSRDCCKVFWKICVEYHAFFRLFEEPKPKPKPVLFTRGSSFRFSGRTQRQVIDYVKDSEFKKVPFERKHSKIQSNSGLSPFPPRLCVEGQGESNASASGHQADSPVGRTQVTVENPALQHYTGSLTSQTNGCRNGTHDEADARLKPSPSKQQAEHLSTGPVSRSPQHSESPSAGQVMVNGQKQSLSLGQSPDRRQPSPLTSPLLTDAGFVRTDDEDERFPTDKAYFIAKELLTTERTYLKDLEVITVSFQKSVGKDEAMPDSLRNLIFANFEPVYKFHETFLNDVEQRLAQWEGRSNAHIKGDYQRVGDVMLKNIQGLKLLTAHLQKHSEALLELERTCRSSRRLEGLCRDFELQKVCYLPLNIFFLRPLHRLMHYKQILERLCKHYPPTHDDFRDSRAFALTALADISEMVVQLHGTLIKMENFQKLLELKKDLTGVDDLAIPGREFIRLGCLSKLSGKGLQQRMFFLFNDVLMYTSRGMTASNQFKVNGQLPMYGMTIRESEDEWGVPHSFTLFGQRQSVVVAASSESEMEKWVEDIKMAIELADKCNGSSAEILSSSFTDSKSPEESSADQESEDDLSASRTSLERQTPHRGNTTVHVCWHRNTSVSMVDFSVALENQLSGNLLRKFKNSNGWQKLWVVFTNFSLFFYKTHQDEFPLASLPLLGYSITVPSESENIHKDYVFKLHFKSHVYYFRSESEYSFERWMEVIRSATCSSSHIRSLSRKEPHVY
;
A
#
# COMPACT_ATOMS: atom_id res chain seq x y z
N MET A 1 -38.25 32.10 -58.86
CA MET A 1 -37.15 32.09 -59.86
C MET A 1 -35.88 31.75 -59.11
N VAL A 2 -35.02 30.91 -59.67
CA VAL A 2 -33.69 30.60 -59.10
C VAL A 2 -32.70 31.63 -59.62
N GLU A 3 -31.77 32.12 -58.78
CA GLU A 3 -30.36 32.39 -59.09
C GLU A 3 -29.58 32.81 -57.81
N PRO A 4 -28.22 32.86 -57.78
CA PRO A 4 -27.49 32.12 -56.73
C PRO A 4 -26.47 32.96 -55.91
N GLU A 5 -25.49 32.29 -55.30
CA GLU A 5 -24.40 32.89 -54.50
C GLU A 5 -23.44 33.75 -55.32
N GLU A 6 -22.95 34.83 -54.70
CA GLU A 6 -21.52 35.21 -54.77
C GLU A 6 -21.10 35.90 -53.45
N ARG A 7 -19.79 35.86 -53.12
CA ARG A 7 -19.21 36.49 -51.90
C ARG A 7 -18.51 37.80 -52.25
N PRO A 8 -18.29 38.72 -51.29
CA PRO A 8 -16.88 38.91 -50.88
C PRO A 8 -16.59 39.44 -49.45
N SER A 9 -15.36 39.15 -49.01
CA SER A 9 -14.48 39.94 -48.12
C SER A 9 -14.73 40.04 -46.59
N VAL A 10 -13.67 40.45 -45.89
CA VAL A 10 -13.43 40.30 -44.44
C VAL A 10 -12.68 41.52 -43.86
N ALA A 11 -13.07 41.95 -42.65
CA ALA A 11 -12.19 42.65 -41.68
C ALA A 11 -12.79 42.54 -40.26
N GLY A 12 -12.04 42.21 -39.19
CA GLY A 12 -10.65 41.75 -39.10
C GLY A 12 -10.35 41.15 -37.71
N GLN A 13 -9.30 40.34 -37.57
CA GLN A 13 -8.97 39.56 -36.36
C GLN A 13 -7.94 40.23 -35.43
N ARG A 14 -8.02 39.92 -34.13
CA ARG A 14 -6.96 39.78 -33.10
C ARG A 14 -7.66 39.45 -31.77
N LEU A 15 -7.15 38.59 -30.88
CA LEU A 15 -5.88 37.83 -30.86
C LEU A 15 -5.91 36.57 -31.74
N GLY A 16 -4.73 36.02 -32.02
CA GLY A 16 -4.58 34.85 -32.88
C GLY A 16 -4.69 33.53 -32.11
N ALA A 17 -5.64 32.69 -32.52
CA ALA A 17 -5.47 31.24 -32.53
C ALA A 17 -5.61 30.80 -34.01
N PRO A 18 -4.80 29.84 -34.50
CA PRO A 18 -5.03 29.28 -35.83
C PRO A 18 -6.38 28.54 -35.84
N GLU A 19 -7.10 28.59 -36.96
CA GLU A 19 -8.34 27.82 -37.15
C GLU A 19 -8.05 26.33 -37.33
N SER A 20 -7.69 25.65 -36.24
CA SER A 20 -7.56 24.20 -36.17
C SER A 20 -8.88 23.58 -35.70
N MET A 21 -9.33 22.51 -36.37
CA MET A 21 -10.45 21.70 -35.88
C MET A 21 -10.02 20.98 -34.59
N GLY A 22 -10.38 21.55 -33.44
CA GLY A 22 -9.94 21.06 -32.13
C GLY A 22 -10.34 19.60 -31.89
N ILE A 23 -9.36 18.77 -31.55
CA ILE A 23 -9.60 17.37 -31.16
C ILE A 23 -10.31 17.38 -29.81
N SER A 24 -11.52 16.85 -29.77
CA SER A 24 -12.38 16.92 -28.60
C SER A 24 -11.94 15.92 -27.52
N THR A 25 -12.05 16.29 -26.24
CA THR A 25 -11.82 15.42 -25.06
C THR A 25 -12.95 14.40 -24.82
N LEU A 26 -13.63 13.98 -25.88
CA LEU A 26 -14.71 13.00 -25.86
C LEU A 26 -14.16 11.59 -26.16
N GLU A 27 -14.97 10.57 -25.86
CA GLU A 27 -14.68 9.19 -26.25
C GLU A 27 -14.42 9.07 -27.77
N PRO A 28 -13.44 8.28 -28.23
CA PRO A 28 -13.14 8.11 -29.66
C PRO A 28 -14.39 7.78 -30.49
N GLY A 29 -14.74 8.69 -31.40
CA GLY A 29 -15.92 8.59 -32.27
C GLY A 29 -17.08 9.54 -31.92
N GLN A 30 -17.06 10.24 -30.77
CA GLN A 30 -18.07 11.26 -30.46
C GLN A 30 -17.75 12.63 -31.08
N ARG A 31 -18.73 13.20 -31.77
CA ARG A 31 -18.69 14.59 -32.28
C ARG A 31 -18.95 15.59 -31.13
N PRO A 32 -18.47 16.85 -31.22
CA PRO A 32 -18.83 17.90 -30.26
C PRO A 32 -20.36 17.98 -30.11
N PRO A 33 -20.89 18.19 -28.88
CA PRO A 33 -22.29 17.96 -28.58
C PRO A 33 -23.20 18.90 -29.37
N THR A 34 -24.04 18.32 -30.24
CA THR A 34 -25.01 19.06 -31.05
C THR A 34 -25.90 19.92 -30.14
N MET A 35 -25.79 21.24 -30.28
CA MET A 35 -26.40 22.21 -29.37
C MET A 35 -27.92 21.96 -29.23
N PRO A 36 -28.44 21.66 -28.03
CA PRO A 36 -29.86 21.35 -27.86
C PRO A 36 -30.69 22.61 -28.14
N PRO A 37 -31.67 22.54 -29.07
CA PRO A 37 -32.35 23.71 -29.60
C PRO A 37 -33.05 24.51 -28.49
N GLY A 38 -32.72 25.79 -28.41
CA GLY A 38 -33.20 26.68 -27.37
C GLY A 38 -32.45 28.01 -27.36
N ARG A 39 -33.02 28.97 -26.63
CA ARG A 39 -32.41 30.30 -26.45
C ARG A 39 -31.05 30.16 -25.76
N GLN A 40 -30.02 30.78 -26.34
CA GLN A 40 -28.67 30.81 -25.78
C GLN A 40 -28.57 31.89 -24.68
N VAL A 41 -27.60 31.75 -23.80
CA VAL A 41 -27.27 32.71 -22.74
C VAL A 41 -25.75 32.78 -22.56
N SER A 42 -25.22 34.00 -22.73
CA SER A 42 -23.82 34.36 -22.49
C SER A 42 -23.45 34.18 -21.02
N ILE A 43 -22.38 33.45 -20.76
CA ILE A 43 -21.79 33.28 -19.42
C ILE A 43 -20.32 33.69 -19.49
N ARG A 44 -19.91 34.61 -18.59
CA ARG A 44 -18.52 35.09 -18.53
C ARG A 44 -17.68 34.20 -17.62
N VAL A 45 -16.51 33.79 -18.12
CA VAL A 45 -15.51 33.02 -17.37
C VAL A 45 -14.20 33.80 -17.33
N GLN A 46 -13.67 34.03 -16.13
CA GLN A 46 -12.33 34.54 -15.89
C GLN A 46 -11.36 33.35 -15.81
N MET A 47 -10.28 33.40 -16.57
CA MET A 47 -9.24 32.38 -16.66
C MET A 47 -8.15 32.60 -15.59
N LEU A 48 -7.18 31.68 -15.52
CA LEU A 48 -6.05 31.73 -14.58
C LEU A 48 -5.00 32.80 -14.93
N ASP A 49 -5.06 33.38 -16.13
CA ASP A 49 -4.27 34.53 -16.59
C ASP A 49 -5.06 35.85 -16.51
N ASP A 50 -6.12 35.89 -15.68
CA ASP A 50 -7.09 36.96 -15.51
C ASP A 50 -7.91 37.39 -16.75
N THR A 51 -7.67 36.79 -17.93
CA THR A 51 -8.46 37.09 -19.13
C THR A 51 -9.92 36.62 -18.99
N GLN A 52 -10.85 37.34 -19.62
CA GLN A 52 -12.30 37.13 -19.43
C GLN A 52 -13.00 36.80 -20.75
N GLU A 53 -13.31 35.52 -20.93
CA GLU A 53 -13.99 34.99 -22.11
C GLU A 53 -15.50 34.85 -21.89
N VAL A 54 -16.26 34.80 -22.99
CA VAL A 54 -17.73 34.70 -22.96
C VAL A 54 -18.19 33.49 -23.75
N PHE A 55 -18.83 32.55 -23.06
CA PHE A 55 -19.31 31.29 -23.62
C PHE A 55 -20.84 31.33 -23.76
N GLU A 56 -21.35 31.04 -24.94
CA GLU A 56 -22.79 30.90 -25.18
C GLU A 56 -23.28 29.49 -24.84
N VAL A 57 -24.29 29.40 -23.96
CA VAL A 57 -24.79 28.12 -23.44
C VAL A 57 -26.32 28.07 -23.52
N SER A 58 -26.86 26.98 -24.09
CA SER A 58 -28.32 26.76 -24.15
C SER A 58 -28.94 26.70 -22.74
N GLN A 59 -30.09 27.36 -22.53
CA GLN A 59 -30.69 27.55 -21.20
C GLN A 59 -30.89 26.28 -20.35
N ARG A 60 -30.99 25.10 -20.98
CA ARG A 60 -31.21 23.81 -20.30
C ARG A 60 -29.92 23.00 -20.09
N ALA A 61 -28.79 23.41 -20.67
CA ALA A 61 -27.55 22.63 -20.67
C ALA A 61 -26.95 22.48 -19.26
N PRO A 62 -26.41 21.28 -18.92
CA PRO A 62 -25.77 21.01 -17.64
C PRO A 62 -24.42 21.73 -17.52
N GLY A 63 -23.95 21.93 -16.28
CA GLY A 63 -22.67 22.59 -15.99
C GLY A 63 -21.47 21.97 -16.70
N LYS A 64 -21.51 20.66 -17.02
CA LYS A 64 -20.48 19.99 -17.83
C LYS A 64 -20.29 20.66 -19.20
N VAL A 65 -21.35 21.09 -19.89
CA VAL A 65 -21.22 21.69 -21.24
C VAL A 65 -20.44 23.01 -21.20
N LEU A 66 -20.67 23.86 -20.19
CA LEU A 66 -19.87 25.08 -20.02
C LEU A 66 -18.40 24.75 -19.70
N PHE A 67 -18.17 23.74 -18.86
CA PHE A 67 -16.82 23.31 -18.49
C PHE A 67 -16.06 22.71 -19.68
N ASP A 68 -16.70 21.85 -20.46
CA ASP A 68 -16.15 21.24 -21.67
C ASP A 68 -15.79 22.30 -22.72
N LEU A 69 -16.61 23.35 -22.89
CA LEU A 69 -16.31 24.49 -23.76
C LEU A 69 -15.09 25.30 -23.28
N VAL A 70 -14.93 25.51 -21.97
CA VAL A 70 -13.74 26.18 -21.40
C VAL A 70 -12.48 25.34 -21.62
N CYS A 71 -12.54 24.03 -21.36
CA CYS A 71 -11.41 23.13 -21.61
C CYS A 71 -11.06 23.05 -23.10
N ALA A 72 -12.05 23.03 -24.00
CA ALA A 72 -11.83 23.04 -25.45
C ALA A 72 -11.19 24.34 -25.94
N HIS A 73 -11.64 25.51 -25.45
CA HIS A 73 -11.03 26.81 -25.75
C HIS A 73 -9.55 26.88 -25.31
N LEU A 74 -9.22 26.25 -24.17
CA LEU A 74 -7.85 26.17 -23.66
C LEU A 74 -7.01 25.03 -24.30
N ASN A 75 -7.58 24.18 -25.16
CA ASN A 75 -6.98 22.92 -25.63
C ASN A 75 -6.49 22.00 -24.48
N LEU A 76 -7.24 21.95 -23.38
CA LEU A 76 -6.82 21.36 -22.11
C LEU A 76 -7.26 19.89 -21.95
N ILE A 77 -6.31 18.97 -22.16
CA ILE A 77 -6.54 17.52 -22.11
C ILE A 77 -6.80 17.03 -20.68
N GLU A 78 -5.99 17.48 -19.71
CA GLU A 78 -6.06 17.11 -18.28
C GLU A 78 -7.10 17.95 -17.49
N GLY A 79 -8.18 18.37 -18.16
CA GLY A 79 -9.15 19.33 -17.62
C GLY A 79 -9.80 18.95 -16.28
N ASP A 80 -9.89 17.66 -15.93
CA ASP A 80 -10.53 17.21 -14.69
C ASP A 80 -9.82 17.68 -13.40
N TYR A 81 -8.54 18.11 -13.45
CA TYR A 81 -7.86 18.75 -12.30
C TYR A 81 -8.44 20.13 -11.94
N PHE A 82 -9.24 20.75 -12.82
CA PHE A 82 -9.74 22.12 -12.71
C PHE A 82 -11.24 22.16 -12.39
N GLY A 83 -11.78 23.37 -12.21
CA GLY A 83 -13.21 23.58 -12.02
C GLY A 83 -13.61 25.03 -12.18
N LEU A 84 -14.91 25.24 -12.38
CA LEU A 84 -15.53 26.56 -12.36
C LEU A 84 -16.13 26.85 -10.99
N GLU A 85 -15.79 27.99 -10.40
CA GLU A 85 -16.36 28.51 -9.15
C GLU A 85 -17.01 29.87 -9.33
N PHE A 86 -17.99 30.20 -8.48
CA PHE A 86 -18.63 31.52 -8.46
C PHE A 86 -19.07 31.89 -7.04
N GLN A 87 -19.36 33.17 -6.78
CA GLN A 87 -19.95 33.58 -5.49
C GLN A 87 -21.47 33.40 -5.51
N ASP A 88 -22.00 32.75 -4.48
CA ASP A 88 -23.44 32.56 -4.29
C ASP A 88 -24.14 33.83 -3.75
N GLN A 89 -25.45 33.71 -3.49
CA GLN A 89 -26.30 34.80 -2.98
C GLN A 89 -25.91 35.29 -1.56
N ARG A 90 -24.99 34.60 -0.88
CA ARG A 90 -24.46 34.92 0.45
C ARG A 90 -22.95 35.25 0.39
N LYS A 91 -22.42 35.52 -0.80
CA LYS A 91 -20.98 35.71 -1.09
C LYS A 91 -20.09 34.50 -0.79
N MET A 92 -20.66 33.30 -0.62
CA MET A 92 -19.87 32.07 -0.47
C MET A 92 -19.37 31.62 -1.85
N THR A 93 -18.06 31.41 -2.00
CA THR A 93 -17.51 30.73 -3.18
C THR A 93 -18.01 29.29 -3.23
N VAL A 94 -18.59 28.88 -4.37
CA VAL A 94 -19.15 27.55 -4.61
C VAL A 94 -18.75 27.03 -5.99
N TRP A 95 -18.47 25.72 -6.06
CA TRP A 95 -18.20 25.02 -7.32
C TRP A 95 -19.47 24.80 -8.15
N LEU A 96 -19.35 24.91 -9.47
CA LEU A 96 -20.40 24.55 -10.42
C LEU A 96 -20.66 23.03 -10.38
N ASP A 97 -21.91 22.65 -10.13
CA ASP A 97 -22.34 21.25 -10.07
C ASP A 97 -22.56 20.75 -11.51
N LEU A 98 -21.57 20.05 -12.07
CA LEU A 98 -21.53 19.71 -13.51
C LEU A 98 -22.77 18.93 -14.00
N LEU A 99 -23.43 18.17 -13.11
CA LEU A 99 -24.64 17.39 -13.41
C LEU A 99 -25.95 18.20 -13.40
N LYS A 100 -25.92 19.52 -13.18
CA LYS A 100 -27.13 20.37 -13.08
C LYS A 100 -27.13 21.51 -14.10
N PRO A 101 -28.31 21.90 -14.64
CA PRO A 101 -28.41 23.03 -15.57
C PRO A 101 -27.77 24.31 -15.01
N THR A 102 -26.84 24.90 -15.75
CA THR A 102 -25.99 26.01 -15.27
C THR A 102 -26.81 27.19 -14.76
N LEU A 103 -27.87 27.56 -15.49
CA LEU A 103 -28.76 28.67 -15.12
C LEU A 103 -29.68 28.38 -13.92
N LYS A 104 -29.80 27.12 -13.48
CA LYS A 104 -30.48 26.77 -12.21
C LYS A 104 -29.56 26.93 -10.98
N GLN A 105 -28.28 27.24 -11.20
CA GLN A 105 -27.28 27.44 -10.13
C GLN A 105 -26.96 28.92 -9.92
N ILE A 106 -27.01 29.72 -11.00
CA ILE A 106 -26.61 31.13 -11.02
C ILE A 106 -27.86 32.04 -11.04
N ARG A 107 -28.01 32.94 -10.05
CA ARG A 107 -29.20 33.81 -9.95
C ARG A 107 -29.26 34.94 -11.00
N ARG A 108 -28.10 35.44 -11.46
CA ARG A 108 -27.98 36.53 -12.45
C ARG A 108 -26.82 36.27 -13.41
N PRO A 109 -26.97 35.38 -14.42
CA PRO A 109 -25.85 34.91 -15.26
C PRO A 109 -25.07 36.06 -15.91
N LYS A 110 -25.76 37.06 -16.48
CA LYS A 110 -25.13 38.25 -17.09
C LYS A 110 -24.28 39.12 -16.15
N ASN A 111 -24.44 38.95 -14.83
CA ASN A 111 -23.75 39.72 -13.79
C ASN A 111 -22.93 38.82 -12.86
N THR A 112 -22.72 37.54 -13.23
CA THR A 112 -21.92 36.59 -12.43
C THR A 112 -20.74 36.14 -13.26
N ILE A 113 -19.53 36.48 -12.81
CA ILE A 113 -18.30 35.95 -13.39
C ILE A 113 -18.00 34.62 -12.69
N LEU A 114 -17.83 33.56 -13.49
CA LEU A 114 -17.27 32.30 -13.02
C LEU A 114 -15.76 32.38 -13.14
N ARG A 115 -15.01 31.83 -12.17
CA ARG A 115 -13.55 31.68 -12.28
C ARG A 115 -13.21 30.24 -12.64
N PHE A 116 -12.39 30.05 -13.65
CA PHE A 116 -11.67 28.81 -13.90
C PHE A 116 -10.46 28.76 -12.97
N VAL A 117 -10.36 27.70 -12.17
CA VAL A 117 -9.32 27.55 -11.13
C VAL A 117 -8.91 26.09 -10.97
N VAL A 118 -7.72 25.84 -10.39
CA VAL A 118 -7.34 24.47 -9.99
C VAL A 118 -8.25 24.00 -8.86
N LYS A 119 -8.75 22.76 -9.01
CA LYS A 119 -9.68 22.10 -8.09
C LYS A 119 -9.05 20.95 -7.33
N PHE A 120 -8.14 20.21 -7.96
CA PHE A 120 -7.46 19.06 -7.36
C PHE A 120 -5.94 19.21 -7.49
N PHE A 121 -5.25 19.37 -6.37
CA PHE A 121 -3.79 19.51 -6.33
C PHE A 121 -3.14 18.14 -6.05
N PRO A 122 -2.40 17.54 -7.00
CA PRO A 122 -1.69 16.29 -6.75
C PRO A 122 -0.51 16.49 -5.78
N PRO A 123 -0.03 15.42 -5.11
CA PRO A 123 1.13 15.48 -4.19
C PRO A 123 2.46 15.78 -4.90
N ASP A 124 2.48 15.60 -6.21
CA ASP A 124 3.65 15.46 -7.06
C ASP A 124 3.25 16.02 -8.44
N HIS A 125 3.96 17.04 -8.91
CA HIS A 125 3.65 17.75 -10.15
C HIS A 125 4.08 16.96 -11.40
N SER A 126 4.92 15.92 -11.26
CA SER A 126 5.27 15.02 -12.37
C SER A 126 4.11 14.14 -12.83
N GLN A 127 3.00 14.16 -12.07
CA GLN A 127 1.71 13.56 -12.42
C GLN A 127 0.83 14.46 -13.31
N LEU A 128 1.30 15.67 -13.63
CA LEU A 128 0.74 16.57 -14.63
C LEU A 128 1.56 16.37 -15.92
N LEU A 129 0.99 15.62 -16.87
CA LEU A 129 1.75 15.12 -18.02
C LEU A 129 1.94 16.20 -19.10
N GLU A 130 0.97 17.10 -19.25
CA GLU A 130 1.04 18.19 -20.24
C GLU A 130 1.73 19.43 -19.67
N GLU A 131 2.51 20.13 -20.50
CA GLU A 131 3.16 21.39 -20.09
C GLU A 131 2.14 22.50 -19.85
N LEU A 132 1.08 22.58 -20.66
CA LEU A 132 -0.02 23.53 -20.46
C LEU A 132 -0.64 23.37 -19.06
N THR A 133 -0.84 22.13 -18.60
CA THR A 133 -1.35 21.86 -17.25
C THR A 133 -0.39 22.40 -16.18
N ARG A 134 0.92 22.17 -16.33
CA ARG A 134 1.94 22.70 -15.40
C ARG A 134 1.97 24.23 -15.41
N TYR A 135 1.86 24.89 -16.56
CA TYR A 135 1.77 26.35 -16.68
C TYR A 135 0.51 26.92 -16.00
N LEU A 136 -0.66 26.30 -16.21
CA LEU A 136 -1.90 26.72 -15.53
C LEU A 136 -1.81 26.52 -14.00
N PHE A 137 -1.12 25.48 -13.53
CA PHE A 137 -0.81 25.31 -12.11
C PHE A 137 0.17 26.39 -11.60
N ALA A 138 1.18 26.78 -12.39
CA ALA A 138 2.10 27.87 -12.02
C ALA A 138 1.35 29.21 -11.87
N LEU A 139 0.41 29.53 -12.76
CA LEU A 139 -0.47 30.70 -12.65
C LEU A 139 -1.36 30.67 -11.39
N GLN A 140 -1.88 29.49 -11.02
CA GLN A 140 -2.63 29.31 -9.77
C GLN A 140 -1.75 29.60 -8.54
N ILE A 141 -0.48 29.17 -8.55
CA ILE A 141 0.50 29.45 -7.48
C ILE A 141 0.89 30.94 -7.43
N LYS A 142 1.09 31.59 -8.58
CA LYS A 142 1.25 33.05 -8.69
C LYS A 142 0.08 33.79 -8.01
N HIS A 143 -1.17 33.41 -8.31
CA HIS A 143 -2.34 33.99 -7.64
C HIS A 143 -2.34 33.69 -6.14
N ASP A 144 -2.09 32.44 -5.72
CA ASP A 144 -2.14 32.06 -4.31
C ASP A 144 -1.07 32.76 -3.45
N LEU A 145 0.09 33.09 -4.01
CA LEU A 145 1.10 33.96 -3.38
C LEU A 145 0.62 35.42 -3.30
N ALA A 146 0.17 36.00 -4.42
CA ALA A 146 -0.20 37.41 -4.50
C ALA A 146 -1.34 37.80 -3.54
N CYS A 147 -2.31 36.90 -3.32
CA CYS A 147 -3.38 37.11 -2.35
C CYS A 147 -3.13 36.46 -0.97
N GLY A 148 -1.88 36.09 -0.65
CA GLY A 148 -1.49 35.61 0.68
C GLY A 148 -2.11 34.28 1.12
N ARG A 149 -2.59 33.44 0.19
CA ARG A 149 -3.11 32.10 0.51
C ARG A 149 -1.99 31.07 0.71
N LEU A 150 -0.90 31.18 -0.07
CA LEU A 150 0.27 30.31 0.04
C LEU A 150 1.34 30.92 0.96
N THR A 151 1.15 30.74 2.27
CA THR A 151 2.08 31.28 3.28
C THR A 151 3.43 30.56 3.25
N CYS A 152 4.52 31.31 3.22
CA CYS A 152 5.89 30.80 3.26
C CYS A 152 6.84 31.81 3.93
N ASN A 153 8.08 31.42 4.21
CA ASN A 153 9.10 32.35 4.72
C ASN A 153 9.69 33.22 3.60
N GLU A 154 10.28 34.35 3.96
CA GLU A 154 10.91 35.33 3.05
C GLU A 154 11.82 34.71 1.98
N SER A 155 12.65 33.73 2.33
CA SER A 155 13.58 33.09 1.39
C SER A 155 12.82 32.23 0.37
N SER A 156 11.80 31.51 0.82
CA SER A 156 10.94 30.70 -0.06
C SER A 156 10.06 31.59 -0.95
N ALA A 157 9.54 32.68 -0.40
CA ALA A 157 8.81 33.70 -1.13
C ALA A 157 9.65 34.32 -2.24
N ALA A 158 10.86 34.81 -1.90
CA ALA A 158 11.78 35.41 -2.85
C ALA A 158 12.19 34.42 -3.96
N LEU A 159 12.45 33.16 -3.61
CA LEU A 159 12.79 32.11 -4.57
C LEU A 159 11.61 31.78 -5.50
N LEU A 160 10.39 31.62 -4.97
CA LEU A 160 9.19 31.39 -5.78
C LEU A 160 8.93 32.56 -6.74
N VAL A 161 9.01 33.80 -6.27
CA VAL A 161 8.84 34.98 -7.13
C VAL A 161 9.96 35.04 -8.19
N SER A 162 11.21 34.71 -7.86
CA SER A 162 12.29 34.68 -8.86
C SER A 162 12.07 33.68 -10.00
N HIS A 163 11.38 32.56 -9.74
CA HIS A 163 11.00 31.61 -10.79
C HIS A 163 9.83 32.12 -11.64
N ILE A 164 8.87 32.85 -11.06
CA ILE A 164 7.81 33.53 -11.82
C ILE A 164 8.42 34.61 -12.73
N VAL A 165 9.38 35.40 -12.22
CA VAL A 165 10.08 36.41 -13.02
C VAL A 165 10.86 35.74 -14.17
N GLN A 166 11.60 34.65 -13.92
CA GLN A 166 12.29 33.90 -14.98
C GLN A 166 11.32 33.33 -16.04
N SER A 167 10.09 32.88 -15.68
CA SER A 167 9.12 32.39 -16.67
C SER A 167 8.28 33.48 -17.36
N GLU A 168 8.26 34.71 -16.84
CA GLU A 168 7.60 35.87 -17.46
C GLU A 168 8.54 36.75 -18.31
N ILE A 169 9.76 37.04 -17.86
CA ILE A 169 10.71 37.93 -18.58
C ILE A 169 12.00 37.25 -19.07
N GLY A 170 12.25 35.99 -18.71
CA GLY A 170 13.48 35.27 -19.08
C GLY A 170 14.67 35.60 -18.20
N ASP A 171 15.87 35.48 -18.77
CA ASP A 171 17.15 35.62 -18.07
C ASP A 171 17.33 37.00 -17.40
N PHE A 172 18.21 37.03 -16.40
CA PHE A 172 18.43 38.20 -15.56
C PHE A 172 19.10 39.38 -16.30
N ASP A 173 18.30 40.40 -16.63
CA ASP A 173 18.75 41.79 -16.72
C ASP A 173 18.30 42.57 -15.47
N GLU A 174 19.18 43.41 -14.92
CA GLU A 174 18.92 44.11 -13.66
C GLU A 174 17.89 45.24 -13.79
N VAL A 175 17.84 45.93 -14.93
CA VAL A 175 16.90 47.04 -15.17
C VAL A 175 15.50 46.48 -15.44
N GLN A 176 15.42 45.48 -16.31
CA GLN A 176 14.18 44.79 -16.66
C GLN A 176 13.57 44.06 -15.45
N CYS A 177 14.37 43.36 -14.65
CA CYS A 177 13.92 42.71 -13.42
C CYS A 177 13.35 43.72 -12.40
N LYS A 178 14.09 44.80 -12.11
CA LYS A 178 13.63 45.87 -11.20
C LYS A 178 12.35 46.54 -11.70
N GLN A 179 12.28 46.91 -12.98
CA GLN A 179 11.08 47.53 -13.56
C GLN A 179 9.87 46.60 -13.56
N HIS A 180 10.07 45.31 -13.84
CA HIS A 180 9.02 44.30 -13.83
C HIS A 180 8.46 44.04 -12.42
N LEU A 181 9.32 44.00 -11.40
CA LEU A 181 8.92 43.89 -9.99
C LEU A 181 8.25 45.14 -9.44
N LEU A 182 8.62 46.35 -9.90
CA LEU A 182 7.90 47.57 -9.55
C LEU A 182 6.48 47.61 -10.17
N ASN A 183 6.32 47.05 -11.37
CA ASN A 183 5.05 47.05 -12.09
C ASN A 183 4.07 45.94 -11.64
N ASN A 184 4.56 44.85 -11.03
CA ASN A 184 3.76 43.66 -10.70
C ASN A 184 3.96 43.23 -9.23
N LYS A 185 2.87 43.04 -8.49
CA LYS A 185 2.90 42.57 -7.09
C LYS A 185 2.55 41.08 -6.99
N TYR A 186 3.56 40.25 -6.73
CA TYR A 186 3.49 38.80 -6.59
C TYR A 186 3.33 38.32 -5.14
N ILE A 187 3.59 39.19 -4.15
CA ILE A 187 3.40 38.91 -2.72
C ILE A 187 3.15 40.22 -1.94
N PRO A 188 2.36 40.24 -0.83
CA PRO A 188 2.06 41.48 -0.11
C PRO A 188 3.26 42.27 0.41
N GLU A 189 4.35 41.60 0.82
CA GLU A 189 5.55 42.21 1.43
C GLU A 189 6.73 42.33 0.44
N GLN A 190 6.45 42.34 -0.87
CA GLN A 190 7.44 42.23 -1.93
C GLN A 190 8.59 43.25 -1.85
N ASP A 191 8.30 44.47 -1.40
CA ASP A 191 9.29 45.56 -1.41
C ASP A 191 10.46 45.31 -0.44
N ALA A 192 10.23 44.54 0.63
CA ALA A 192 11.28 44.08 1.55
C ALA A 192 12.09 42.88 1.00
N LEU A 193 11.60 42.24 -0.07
CA LEU A 193 12.22 41.05 -0.68
C LEU A 193 12.89 41.34 -2.03
N MET A 194 12.77 42.55 -2.57
CA MET A 194 13.26 42.97 -3.90
C MET A 194 14.70 42.49 -4.19
N ASP A 195 15.67 42.87 -3.37
CA ASP A 195 17.08 42.53 -3.59
C ASP A 195 17.34 41.01 -3.55
N LYS A 196 16.54 40.27 -2.75
CA LYS A 196 16.64 38.82 -2.57
C LYS A 196 16.00 38.06 -3.75
N ILE A 197 14.91 38.59 -4.32
CA ILE A 197 14.31 38.10 -5.57
C ILE A 197 15.31 38.29 -6.73
N ILE A 198 15.94 39.47 -6.80
CA ILE A 198 16.99 39.82 -7.76
C ILE A 198 18.21 38.88 -7.63
N GLU A 199 18.66 38.60 -6.40
CA GLU A 199 19.79 37.69 -6.13
C GLU A 199 19.49 36.25 -6.57
N TYR A 200 18.25 35.77 -6.42
CA TYR A 200 17.85 34.45 -6.91
C TYR A 200 17.64 34.43 -8.43
N HIS A 201 17.01 35.45 -9.03
CA HIS A 201 16.80 35.52 -10.49
C HIS A 201 18.12 35.49 -11.26
N ARG A 202 19.16 36.18 -10.77
CA ARG A 202 20.53 36.12 -11.29
C ARG A 202 21.14 34.70 -11.33
N LYS A 203 20.61 33.74 -10.56
CA LYS A 203 21.08 32.34 -10.51
C LYS A 203 20.30 31.40 -11.44
N HIS A 204 19.25 31.90 -12.11
CA HIS A 204 18.40 31.10 -13.00
C HIS A 204 18.72 31.24 -14.48
N VAL A 205 19.79 31.98 -14.83
CA VAL A 205 20.21 32.21 -16.22
C VAL A 205 20.35 30.91 -17.00
N GLY A 206 19.70 30.83 -18.16
CA GLY A 206 19.62 29.65 -19.01
C GLY A 206 18.45 28.70 -18.73
N GLN A 207 17.67 28.90 -17.67
CA GLN A 207 16.45 28.12 -17.42
C GLN A 207 15.32 28.58 -18.35
N THR A 208 14.71 27.65 -19.08
CA THR A 208 13.52 27.95 -19.88
C THR A 208 12.30 28.25 -18.99
N PRO A 209 11.29 28.97 -19.49
CA PRO A 209 10.03 29.18 -18.77
C PRO A 209 9.35 27.88 -18.29
N ALA A 210 9.48 26.79 -19.05
CA ALA A 210 8.90 25.48 -18.71
C ALA A 210 9.65 24.77 -17.55
N GLU A 211 10.96 24.95 -17.46
CA GLU A 211 11.77 24.47 -16.34
C GLU A 211 11.56 25.33 -15.09
N SER A 212 11.45 26.65 -15.25
CA SER A 212 11.19 27.56 -14.14
C SER A 212 9.79 27.33 -13.53
N ASP A 213 8.75 27.09 -14.35
CA ASP A 213 7.44 26.66 -13.86
C ASP A 213 7.52 25.32 -13.11
N TYR A 214 8.34 24.37 -13.58
CA TYR A 214 8.55 23.09 -12.91
C TYR A 214 9.25 23.26 -11.54
N GLN A 215 10.27 24.11 -11.44
CA GLN A 215 10.92 24.44 -10.17
C GLN A 215 9.98 25.21 -9.22
N LEU A 216 9.15 26.13 -9.75
CA LEU A 216 8.10 26.81 -9.00
C LEU A 216 7.15 25.81 -8.32
N LEU A 217 6.68 24.80 -9.07
CA LEU A 217 5.81 23.75 -8.54
C LEU A 217 6.55 22.81 -7.57
N GLU A 218 7.83 22.52 -7.81
CA GLU A 218 8.68 21.70 -6.94
C GLU A 218 8.93 22.36 -5.57
N ILE A 219 9.10 23.68 -5.54
CA ILE A 219 9.20 24.45 -4.30
C ILE A 219 7.82 24.57 -3.65
N ALA A 220 6.80 24.95 -4.42
CA ALA A 220 5.45 25.21 -3.91
C ALA A 220 4.84 23.97 -3.23
N ARG A 221 5.00 22.76 -3.80
CA ARG A 221 4.45 21.52 -3.21
C ARG A 221 5.05 21.13 -1.85
N ARG A 222 6.17 21.75 -1.46
CA ARG A 222 6.83 21.56 -0.15
C ARG A 222 6.25 22.47 0.94
N LEU A 223 5.43 23.47 0.59
CA LEU A 223 4.81 24.40 1.53
C LEU A 223 3.52 23.83 2.14
N GLU A 224 3.30 24.09 3.44
CA GLU A 224 2.15 23.55 4.19
C GLU A 224 0.79 23.99 3.64
N MET A 225 0.71 25.17 2.99
CA MET A 225 -0.53 25.73 2.43
C MET A 225 -0.76 25.39 0.94
N TYR A 226 0.06 24.54 0.32
CA TYR A 226 -0.07 24.16 -1.09
C TYR A 226 -1.43 23.48 -1.39
N GLY A 227 -2.25 24.12 -2.22
CA GLY A 227 -3.61 23.67 -2.54
C GLY A 227 -4.60 23.72 -1.36
N VAL A 228 -4.22 24.31 -0.22
CA VAL A 228 -5.02 24.32 1.01
C VAL A 228 -6.04 25.46 1.00
N ARG A 229 -7.32 25.11 0.96
CA ARG A 229 -8.44 26.05 1.14
C ARG A 229 -9.06 25.83 2.52
N LEU A 230 -8.96 26.83 3.40
CA LEU A 230 -9.43 26.77 4.80
C LEU A 230 -10.93 27.09 4.92
N TYR A 231 -11.67 26.25 5.64
CA TYR A 231 -13.10 26.39 5.94
C TYR A 231 -13.31 26.51 7.47
N PRO A 232 -13.74 27.68 7.98
CA PRO A 232 -13.91 27.89 9.42
C PRO A 232 -14.89 26.92 10.09
N ALA A 233 -14.44 26.34 11.19
CA ALA A 233 -15.15 25.34 11.98
C ALA A 233 -14.84 25.51 13.48
N LYS A 234 -15.42 24.61 14.28
CA LYS A 234 -15.06 24.37 15.67
C LYS A 234 -15.01 22.87 15.93
N ASP A 235 -14.30 22.44 16.94
CA ASP A 235 -14.42 21.10 17.54
C ASP A 235 -15.72 21.00 18.40
N ARG A 236 -15.76 20.08 19.36
CA ARG A 236 -16.91 19.90 20.27
C ARG A 236 -16.81 20.81 21.50
N GLU A 237 -15.58 21.11 21.88
CA GLU A 237 -15.12 21.90 23.02
C GLU A 237 -15.34 23.40 22.78
N GLY A 238 -15.39 23.82 21.52
CA GLY A 238 -15.74 25.16 21.06
C GLY A 238 -14.58 25.96 20.48
N THR A 239 -13.38 25.37 20.40
CA THR A 239 -12.15 25.94 19.85
C THR A 239 -12.35 26.40 18.42
N LYS A 240 -11.78 27.56 18.05
CA LYS A 240 -11.82 28.04 16.65
C LYS A 240 -10.78 27.28 15.83
N LEU A 241 -11.23 26.52 14.84
CA LEU A 241 -10.39 25.72 13.94
C LEU A 241 -10.75 26.00 12.48
N SER A 242 -9.91 25.55 11.55
CA SER A 242 -10.23 25.50 10.12
C SER A 242 -10.06 24.07 9.60
N LEU A 243 -10.97 23.63 8.74
CA LEU A 243 -10.84 22.37 8.01
C LEU A 243 -10.40 22.63 6.57
N ALA A 244 -9.62 21.73 6.00
CA ALA A 244 -9.28 21.74 4.58
C ALA A 244 -9.33 20.33 3.97
N VAL A 245 -9.19 20.24 2.64
CA VAL A 245 -9.28 19.00 1.88
C VAL A 245 -8.08 18.90 0.95
N ALA A 246 -7.38 17.77 0.96
CA ALA A 246 -6.18 17.52 0.16
C ALA A 246 -6.23 16.13 -0.51
N HIS A 247 -5.27 15.85 -1.40
CA HIS A 247 -5.10 14.52 -2.02
C HIS A 247 -4.99 13.39 -0.98
N SER A 248 -4.50 13.69 0.22
CA SER A 248 -4.21 12.72 1.29
C SER A 248 -5.37 12.51 2.27
N GLY A 249 -6.22 13.53 2.52
CA GLY A 249 -7.25 13.45 3.55
C GLY A 249 -7.99 14.77 3.82
N VAL A 250 -8.75 14.77 4.92
CA VAL A 250 -9.27 16.00 5.55
C VAL A 250 -8.22 16.52 6.53
N LEU A 251 -7.81 17.78 6.39
CA LEU A 251 -6.82 18.42 7.25
C LEU A 251 -7.49 19.32 8.29
N VAL A 252 -6.88 19.46 9.47
CA VAL A 252 -7.31 20.36 10.54
C VAL A 252 -6.20 21.35 10.85
N PHE A 253 -6.56 22.63 10.88
CA PHE A 253 -5.67 23.76 11.09
C PHE A 253 -6.11 24.60 12.28
N GLN A 254 -5.12 25.17 12.99
CA GLN A 254 -5.32 26.22 13.99
C GLN A 254 -4.48 27.43 13.55
N GLY A 255 -5.14 28.52 13.18
CA GLY A 255 -4.49 29.55 12.35
C GLY A 255 -4.10 28.96 10.99
N HIS A 256 -2.83 29.09 10.62
CA HIS A 256 -2.24 28.49 9.42
C HIS A 256 -1.41 27.22 9.70
N THR A 257 -1.26 26.80 10.96
CA THR A 257 -0.52 25.59 11.33
C THR A 257 -1.42 24.36 11.27
N LYS A 258 -0.98 23.28 10.60
CA LYS A 258 -1.70 22.01 10.53
C LYS A 258 -1.57 21.23 11.85
N ILE A 259 -2.66 21.08 12.61
CA ILE A 259 -2.68 20.36 13.89
C ILE A 259 -3.06 18.88 13.75
N ASN A 260 -3.78 18.47 12.69
CA ASN A 260 -4.19 17.07 12.49
C ASN A 260 -4.51 16.78 11.01
N ALA A 261 -4.50 15.50 10.62
CA ALA A 261 -4.83 15.03 9.27
C ALA A 261 -5.50 13.65 9.26
N PHE A 262 -6.74 13.58 8.77
CA PHE A 262 -7.52 12.35 8.64
C PHE A 262 -7.38 11.79 7.23
N ASN A 263 -6.40 10.91 7.04
CA ASN A 263 -6.09 10.28 5.76
C ASN A 263 -7.31 9.56 5.17
N TRP A 264 -7.53 9.63 3.85
CA TRP A 264 -8.63 8.92 3.17
C TRP A 264 -8.65 7.40 3.44
N SER A 265 -7.49 6.77 3.66
CA SER A 265 -7.42 5.36 4.08
C SER A 265 -8.04 5.10 5.45
N LYS A 266 -7.98 6.09 6.36
CA LYS A 266 -8.54 6.06 7.72
C LYS A 266 -9.98 6.59 7.79
N VAL A 267 -10.52 7.20 6.73
CA VAL A 267 -11.92 7.60 6.69
C VAL A 267 -12.80 6.40 6.34
N ARG A 268 -13.85 6.15 7.14
CA ARG A 268 -14.90 5.13 6.88
C ARG A 268 -16.13 5.75 6.22
N LYS A 269 -16.56 6.93 6.69
CA LYS A 269 -17.74 7.64 6.15
C LYS A 269 -17.70 9.12 6.50
N LEU A 270 -17.98 9.96 5.51
CA LEU A 270 -18.25 11.39 5.69
C LEU A 270 -19.75 11.65 5.66
N SER A 271 -20.24 12.47 6.59
CA SER A 271 -21.65 12.88 6.65
C SER A 271 -21.80 14.25 7.30
N PHE A 272 -23.00 14.83 7.24
CA PHE A 272 -23.31 16.06 7.95
C PHE A 272 -24.75 16.06 8.47
N LYS A 273 -25.00 16.75 9.60
CA LYS A 273 -26.32 16.90 10.24
C LYS A 273 -26.49 18.33 10.72
N ARG A 274 -27.44 19.07 10.13
CA ARG A 274 -27.56 20.55 10.32
C ARG A 274 -26.22 21.22 10.00
N LYS A 275 -25.57 21.88 10.97
CA LYS A 275 -24.25 22.54 10.85
C LYS A 275 -23.05 21.69 11.32
N ARG A 276 -23.28 20.42 11.69
CA ARG A 276 -22.27 19.48 12.20
C ARG A 276 -21.72 18.64 11.05
N PHE A 277 -20.44 18.76 10.75
CA PHE A 277 -19.68 17.85 9.87
C PHE A 277 -19.22 16.64 10.70
N LEU A 278 -19.34 15.43 10.16
CA LEU A 278 -19.12 14.19 10.88
C LEU A 278 -18.18 13.28 10.08
N ILE A 279 -16.96 13.11 10.59
CA ILE A 279 -15.97 12.16 10.06
C ILE A 279 -16.06 10.90 10.92
N LYS A 280 -16.59 9.82 10.34
CA LYS A 280 -16.42 8.48 10.92
C LYS A 280 -15.09 7.92 10.42
N LEU A 281 -14.19 7.63 11.36
CA LEU A 281 -12.94 6.95 11.05
C LEU A 281 -13.18 5.44 10.87
N ARG A 282 -12.18 4.74 10.34
CA ARG A 282 -12.02 3.30 10.48
C ARG A 282 -11.30 3.06 11.82
N PRO A 283 -11.62 1.98 12.56
CA PRO A 283 -10.89 1.65 13.77
C PRO A 283 -9.39 1.46 13.46
N ASP A 284 -8.54 2.31 14.04
CA ASP A 284 -7.10 2.09 14.11
C ASP A 284 -6.80 1.18 15.30
N LEU A 285 -6.09 0.08 15.06
CA LEU A 285 -5.82 -0.97 16.07
C LEU A 285 -5.06 -0.50 17.32
N ASN A 286 -4.48 0.71 17.31
CA ASN A 286 -3.47 1.15 18.27
C ASN A 286 -3.91 2.35 19.16
N GLN A 287 -5.14 2.87 19.05
CA GLN A 287 -5.59 4.06 19.81
C GLN A 287 -6.97 3.84 20.48
N SER A 288 -6.95 3.19 21.65
CA SER A 288 -8.13 2.56 22.26
C SER A 288 -9.20 3.49 22.86
N ASN A 289 -8.97 4.82 22.96
CA ASN A 289 -9.86 5.76 23.65
C ASN A 289 -10.26 7.03 22.84
N CYS A 290 -9.94 7.13 21.55
CA CYS A 290 -10.38 8.27 20.72
C CYS A 290 -11.78 8.02 20.12
N GLN A 291 -12.59 9.07 19.93
CA GLN A 291 -13.97 8.90 19.47
C GLN A 291 -14.07 8.60 17.96
N ASP A 292 -14.60 7.41 17.66
CA ASP A 292 -14.92 6.81 16.35
C ASP A 292 -15.64 7.74 15.34
N THR A 293 -16.30 8.79 15.85
CA THR A 293 -16.95 9.84 15.04
C THR A 293 -16.52 11.22 15.53
N LEU A 294 -15.61 11.85 14.80
CA LEU A 294 -15.22 13.23 15.04
C LEU A 294 -16.33 14.16 14.54
N GLU A 295 -16.65 15.18 15.33
CA GLU A 295 -17.66 16.19 15.01
C GLU A 295 -17.01 17.56 14.94
N PHE A 296 -17.27 18.28 13.84
CA PHE A 296 -16.85 19.67 13.65
C PHE A 296 -18.05 20.56 13.36
N MET A 297 -18.19 21.67 14.09
CA MET A 297 -19.30 22.61 13.93
C MET A 297 -18.92 23.74 12.96
N MET A 298 -19.51 23.74 11.77
CA MET A 298 -19.24 24.77 10.74
C MET A 298 -20.22 25.94 10.85
N GLY A 299 -19.88 27.07 10.21
CA GLY A 299 -20.66 28.32 10.31
C GLY A 299 -22.13 28.22 9.89
N SER A 300 -22.47 27.34 8.93
CA SER A 300 -23.87 27.07 8.56
C SER A 300 -24.07 25.65 8.01
N ARG A 301 -25.33 25.23 7.87
CA ARG A 301 -25.72 23.99 7.16
C ARG A 301 -25.17 23.96 5.74
N ASP A 302 -25.19 25.09 5.05
CA ASP A 302 -24.86 25.16 3.63
C ASP A 302 -23.35 25.18 3.41
N CYS A 303 -22.59 25.87 4.28
CA CYS A 303 -21.12 25.72 4.35
C CYS A 303 -20.73 24.26 4.60
N CYS A 304 -21.40 23.59 5.54
CA CYS A 304 -21.16 22.19 5.88
C CYS A 304 -21.46 21.23 4.72
N LYS A 305 -22.55 21.50 3.97
CA LYS A 305 -22.90 20.77 2.75
C LYS A 305 -21.90 20.98 1.61
N VAL A 306 -21.40 22.21 1.43
CA VAL A 306 -20.35 22.53 0.44
C VAL A 306 -19.05 21.80 0.80
N PHE A 307 -18.59 21.87 2.05
CA PHE A 307 -17.40 21.16 2.50
C PHE A 307 -17.53 19.64 2.31
N TRP A 308 -18.68 19.06 2.68
CA TRP A 308 -18.96 17.63 2.45
C TRP A 308 -18.94 17.24 0.96
N LYS A 309 -19.44 18.09 0.04
CA LYS A 309 -19.32 17.85 -1.42
C LYS A 309 -17.84 17.76 -1.82
N ILE A 310 -17.03 18.75 -1.42
CA ILE A 310 -15.60 18.83 -1.77
C ILE A 310 -14.85 17.59 -1.28
N CYS A 311 -15.09 17.13 -0.05
CA CYS A 311 -14.46 15.90 0.45
C CYS A 311 -14.90 14.64 -0.33
N VAL A 312 -16.16 14.57 -0.78
CA VAL A 312 -16.64 13.47 -1.65
C VAL A 312 -15.97 13.53 -3.03
N GLU A 313 -15.76 14.72 -3.59
CA GLU A 313 -15.11 14.92 -4.88
C GLU A 313 -13.61 14.59 -4.82
N TYR A 314 -12.87 15.10 -3.84
CA TYR A 314 -11.44 14.78 -3.65
C TYR A 314 -11.22 13.29 -3.38
N HIS A 315 -12.04 12.67 -2.51
CA HIS A 315 -11.96 11.23 -2.30
C HIS A 315 -12.24 10.46 -3.58
N ALA A 316 -13.24 10.85 -4.38
CA ALA A 316 -13.52 10.17 -5.63
C ALA A 316 -12.35 10.29 -6.63
N PHE A 317 -11.87 11.51 -6.86
CA PHE A 317 -10.80 11.81 -7.82
C PHE A 317 -9.48 11.09 -7.46
N PHE A 318 -9.03 11.17 -6.21
CA PHE A 318 -7.73 10.64 -5.78
C PHE A 318 -7.73 9.18 -5.27
N ARG A 319 -8.90 8.55 -5.02
CA ARG A 319 -8.97 7.21 -4.38
C ARG A 319 -9.80 6.16 -5.10
N LEU A 320 -10.61 6.52 -6.08
CA LEU A 320 -11.38 5.54 -6.87
C LEU A 320 -10.68 5.26 -8.20
N PHE A 321 -10.88 4.07 -8.74
CA PHE A 321 -10.38 3.70 -10.06
C PHE A 321 -11.30 4.21 -11.18
N GLU A 322 -12.62 4.25 -10.97
CA GLU A 322 -13.65 4.66 -11.94
C GLU A 322 -14.64 5.69 -11.35
N GLU A 323 -15.40 6.41 -12.20
CA GLU A 323 -16.53 7.26 -11.77
C GLU A 323 -17.59 6.44 -10.98
N PRO A 324 -18.11 6.94 -9.84
CA PRO A 324 -19.20 6.30 -9.10
C PRO A 324 -20.48 6.08 -9.93
N LYS A 325 -20.67 4.85 -10.42
CA LYS A 325 -21.88 4.41 -11.16
C LYS A 325 -23.16 4.78 -10.39
N PRO A 326 -24.19 5.35 -11.06
CA PRO A 326 -25.38 5.84 -10.40
C PRO A 326 -26.20 4.68 -9.79
N LYS A 327 -26.50 4.76 -8.49
CA LYS A 327 -27.39 3.79 -7.85
C LYS A 327 -28.84 4.02 -8.27
N PRO A 328 -29.63 2.96 -8.55
CA PRO A 328 -31.06 3.11 -8.78
C PRO A 328 -31.73 3.77 -7.56
N LYS A 329 -32.65 4.69 -7.80
CA LYS A 329 -33.39 5.37 -6.73
C LYS A 329 -34.58 4.50 -6.32
N PRO A 330 -34.74 4.12 -5.03
CA PRO A 330 -36.03 3.61 -4.56
C PRO A 330 -37.09 4.71 -4.74
N VAL A 331 -38.28 4.31 -5.17
CA VAL A 331 -39.32 5.21 -5.68
C VAL A 331 -39.92 6.14 -4.61
N LEU A 332 -39.76 5.79 -3.32
CA LEU A 332 -40.34 6.54 -2.20
C LEU A 332 -39.27 7.10 -1.23
N PHE A 333 -39.43 8.39 -0.89
CA PHE A 333 -38.82 9.13 0.23
C PHE A 333 -37.30 8.99 0.49
N THR A 334 -36.45 9.30 -0.49
CA THR A 334 -35.00 9.48 -0.26
C THR A 334 -34.67 10.79 0.50
N ARG A 335 -34.74 10.75 1.84
CA ARG A 335 -34.38 11.86 2.76
C ARG A 335 -32.85 12.07 2.86
N GLY A 336 -32.19 12.40 1.75
CA GLY A 336 -30.73 12.56 1.69
C GLY A 336 -30.22 13.39 0.50
N SER A 337 -28.92 13.69 0.48
CA SER A 337 -28.27 14.43 -0.61
C SER A 337 -27.76 13.46 -1.68
N SER A 338 -28.44 13.37 -2.83
CA SER A 338 -28.09 12.51 -3.97
C SER A 338 -26.91 13.01 -4.83
N PHE A 339 -25.97 13.73 -4.22
CA PHE A 339 -24.79 14.23 -4.91
C PHE A 339 -23.73 13.12 -5.06
N ARG A 340 -23.09 13.08 -6.22
CA ARG A 340 -21.97 12.20 -6.56
C ARG A 340 -20.90 13.01 -7.31
N PHE A 341 -19.66 12.55 -7.26
CA PHE A 341 -18.61 12.99 -8.18
C PHE A 341 -19.00 12.63 -9.63
N SER A 342 -18.52 13.41 -10.60
CA SER A 342 -18.63 13.11 -12.03
C SER A 342 -17.49 13.79 -12.78
N GLY A 343 -16.98 13.13 -13.81
CA GLY A 343 -15.67 13.38 -14.40
C GLY A 343 -14.76 12.15 -14.25
N ARG A 344 -13.57 12.21 -14.84
CA ARG A 344 -12.56 11.15 -14.77
C ARG A 344 -11.88 11.16 -13.39
N THR A 345 -11.58 9.99 -12.81
CA THR A 345 -10.67 9.91 -11.66
C THR A 345 -9.25 10.33 -12.07
N GLN A 346 -8.37 10.70 -11.12
CA GLN A 346 -6.98 11.05 -11.46
C GLN A 346 -6.30 9.92 -12.24
N ARG A 347 -6.61 8.66 -11.90
CA ARG A 347 -6.13 7.50 -12.66
C ARG A 347 -6.67 7.51 -14.09
N GLN A 348 -7.97 7.70 -14.29
CA GLN A 348 -8.56 7.75 -15.65
C GLN A 348 -8.02 8.93 -16.47
N VAL A 349 -7.62 10.05 -15.86
CA VAL A 349 -6.91 11.14 -16.57
C VAL A 349 -5.52 10.68 -17.01
N ILE A 350 -4.72 10.12 -16.09
CA ILE A 350 -3.35 9.67 -16.37
C ILE A 350 -3.32 8.53 -17.40
N ASP A 351 -4.26 7.58 -17.31
CA ASP A 351 -4.36 6.46 -18.25
C ASP A 351 -4.84 7.00 -19.63
N TYR A 352 -5.86 7.87 -19.69
CA TYR A 352 -6.32 8.50 -20.95
C TYR A 352 -5.23 9.29 -21.69
N VAL A 353 -4.41 10.06 -20.98
CA VAL A 353 -3.31 10.85 -21.60
C VAL A 353 -2.19 9.96 -22.14
N LYS A 354 -1.98 8.77 -21.56
CA LYS A 354 -1.00 7.80 -22.06
C LYS A 354 -1.49 7.00 -23.26
N ASP A 355 -2.77 6.63 -23.25
CA ASP A 355 -3.37 5.82 -24.31
C ASP A 355 -3.71 6.64 -25.57
N SER A 356 -3.60 7.97 -25.51
CA SER A 356 -3.93 8.88 -26.61
C SER A 356 -2.68 9.46 -27.29
N GLU A 357 -2.47 9.15 -28.57
CA GLU A 357 -1.45 9.78 -29.43
C GLU A 357 -1.82 11.23 -29.80
N PHE A 358 -1.97 12.10 -28.80
CA PHE A 358 -2.15 13.54 -29.04
C PHE A 358 -0.89 14.13 -29.69
N LYS A 359 -1.02 14.61 -30.92
CA LYS A 359 -0.05 15.54 -31.50
C LYS A 359 0.08 16.75 -30.58
N LYS A 360 1.20 16.88 -29.89
CA LYS A 360 1.47 17.99 -28.95
C LYS A 360 1.45 19.31 -29.72
N VAL A 361 0.34 20.03 -29.63
CA VAL A 361 0.20 21.38 -30.17
C VAL A 361 0.93 22.33 -29.23
N PRO A 362 1.98 23.05 -29.67
CA PRO A 362 2.64 24.05 -28.83
C PRO A 362 1.66 25.17 -28.47
N PHE A 363 1.57 25.53 -27.20
CA PHE A 363 0.72 26.64 -26.73
C PHE A 363 1.56 27.92 -26.59
N GLU A 364 1.05 29.06 -27.09
CA GLU A 364 1.73 30.35 -26.93
C GLU A 364 1.39 30.96 -25.56
N ARG A 365 2.42 31.22 -24.75
CA ARG A 365 2.29 31.87 -23.43
C ARG A 365 2.10 33.38 -23.64
N LYS A 366 1.01 33.97 -23.13
CA LYS A 366 0.67 35.40 -23.36
C LYS A 366 1.75 36.38 -22.87
N HIS A 367 2.52 36.02 -21.84
CA HIS A 367 3.50 36.90 -21.20
C HIS A 367 4.95 36.75 -21.69
N SER A 368 5.38 35.58 -22.18
CA SER A 368 6.79 35.30 -22.47
C SER A 368 7.26 35.84 -23.84
N LYS A 369 6.94 37.11 -24.15
CA LYS A 369 7.31 37.78 -25.40
C LYS A 369 8.66 38.50 -25.29
N ILE A 370 9.72 37.69 -25.19
CA ILE A 370 11.09 38.18 -25.41
C ILE A 370 11.26 38.41 -26.91
N GLN A 371 11.86 39.55 -27.27
CA GLN A 371 12.19 39.90 -28.64
C GLN A 371 13.41 39.09 -29.09
N SER A 372 13.22 38.05 -29.90
CA SER A 372 14.28 37.24 -30.49
C SER A 372 15.01 37.98 -31.62
N ASN A 373 15.68 39.09 -31.30
CA ASN A 373 16.35 39.96 -32.27
C ASN A 373 17.84 39.63 -32.49
N SER A 374 18.18 38.33 -32.50
CA SER A 374 19.49 37.81 -32.93
C SER A 374 19.42 36.31 -33.19
N GLY A 375 19.82 35.85 -34.38
CA GLY A 375 19.98 34.42 -34.69
C GLY A 375 19.36 33.99 -36.02
N LEU A 376 20.21 33.60 -36.98
CA LEU A 376 19.82 33.04 -38.28
C LEU A 376 19.05 31.71 -38.10
N SER A 377 18.00 31.50 -38.89
CA SER A 377 17.20 30.27 -38.85
C SER A 377 17.98 29.05 -39.38
N PRO A 378 18.00 27.91 -38.66
CA PRO A 378 18.61 26.67 -39.14
C PRO A 378 17.66 25.87 -40.04
N PHE A 379 18.21 25.15 -41.03
CA PHE A 379 17.46 24.18 -41.84
C PHE A 379 17.35 22.81 -41.15
N PRO A 380 16.21 22.07 -41.30
CA PRO A 380 16.08 20.70 -40.77
C PRO A 380 16.84 19.65 -41.63
N PRO A 381 17.19 18.48 -41.07
CA PRO A 381 17.82 17.38 -41.80
C PRO A 381 16.83 16.66 -42.72
N ARG A 382 17.34 16.06 -43.81
CA ARG A 382 16.58 15.13 -44.67
C ARG A 382 16.70 13.69 -44.17
N LEU A 383 15.58 12.97 -44.18
CA LEU A 383 15.57 11.51 -44.27
C LEU A 383 15.55 11.10 -45.75
N CYS A 384 16.24 10.02 -46.10
CA CYS A 384 16.20 9.44 -47.43
C CYS A 384 14.98 8.51 -47.58
N VAL A 385 14.19 8.74 -48.63
CA VAL A 385 13.26 7.76 -49.20
C VAL A 385 13.40 7.86 -50.71
N GLU A 386 13.58 6.73 -51.39
CA GLU A 386 13.67 6.68 -52.85
C GLU A 386 12.26 6.76 -53.47
N GLY A 387 12.10 7.58 -54.51
CA GLY A 387 10.82 7.79 -55.19
C GLY A 387 10.99 8.64 -56.44
N GLN A 388 10.62 8.09 -57.60
CA GLN A 388 10.78 8.67 -58.93
C GLN A 388 9.90 9.92 -59.13
N GLY A 389 10.34 10.92 -59.92
CA GLY A 389 9.49 12.08 -60.24
C GLY A 389 10.16 13.32 -60.87
N GLU A 390 10.63 13.19 -62.10
CA GLU A 390 10.75 14.21 -63.18
C GLU A 390 10.81 15.75 -62.89
N SER A 391 11.86 16.34 -63.49
CA SER A 391 11.81 17.50 -64.43
C SER A 391 11.73 18.98 -63.96
N ASN A 392 12.81 19.68 -64.36
CA ASN A 392 12.87 21.06 -64.86
C ASN A 392 12.90 22.26 -63.88
N ALA A 393 13.42 23.37 -64.40
CA ALA A 393 13.90 24.54 -63.67
C ALA A 393 13.62 25.86 -64.44
N SER A 394 14.32 26.94 -64.09
CA SER A 394 14.12 28.36 -64.45
C SER A 394 12.91 29.02 -63.76
N ALA A 395 12.96 30.19 -63.09
CA ALA A 395 13.89 31.32 -62.95
C ALA A 395 13.51 32.61 -63.72
N SER A 396 12.93 33.57 -62.99
CA SER A 396 12.88 35.03 -63.23
C SER A 396 12.21 35.69 -62.01
N GLY A 397 12.36 36.99 -61.72
CA GLY A 397 13.27 37.97 -62.32
C GLY A 397 12.90 39.42 -61.97
N HIS A 398 13.62 40.01 -61.00
CA HIS A 398 13.89 41.44 -60.78
C HIS A 398 12.76 42.52 -60.75
N GLN A 399 12.81 43.35 -59.69
CA GLN A 399 12.67 44.83 -59.71
C GLN A 399 11.28 45.46 -60.01
N ALA A 400 10.94 46.68 -59.53
CA ALA A 400 11.54 47.54 -58.50
C ALA A 400 10.54 48.64 -58.03
N ASP A 401 11.03 49.48 -57.10
CA ASP A 401 10.62 50.87 -56.81
C ASP A 401 9.39 51.19 -55.94
N SER A 402 9.41 52.45 -55.50
CA SER A 402 8.60 53.13 -54.47
C SER A 402 8.28 54.54 -55.04
N PRO A 403 8.20 55.69 -54.32
CA PRO A 403 7.99 55.99 -52.89
C PRO A 403 6.89 57.07 -52.69
N VAL A 404 6.95 57.83 -51.56
CA VAL A 404 6.21 59.07 -51.23
C VAL A 404 4.74 58.88 -50.77
N GLY A 405 4.26 59.53 -49.70
CA GLY A 405 4.95 60.42 -48.75
C GLY A 405 4.04 61.06 -47.66
N ARG A 406 4.61 62.07 -46.98
CA ARG A 406 4.07 62.96 -45.91
C ARG A 406 2.54 63.25 -45.95
N THR A 407 1.86 63.56 -44.84
CA THR A 407 2.17 64.71 -43.93
C THR A 407 1.48 64.60 -42.54
N GLN A 408 1.90 65.45 -41.59
CA GLN A 408 1.38 65.62 -40.22
C GLN A 408 -0.06 66.21 -40.18
N VAL A 409 -0.69 66.18 -38.99
CA VAL A 409 -1.33 67.32 -38.26
C VAL A 409 -2.35 66.78 -37.22
N THR A 410 -2.71 67.39 -36.06
CA THR A 410 -2.02 68.01 -34.88
C THR A 410 -3.12 68.12 -33.78
N VAL A 411 -2.80 68.58 -32.55
CA VAL A 411 -3.76 69.21 -31.59
C VAL A 411 -4.77 68.24 -30.91
N GLU A 412 -5.11 68.31 -29.61
CA GLU A 412 -4.68 69.20 -28.51
C GLU A 412 -4.61 68.48 -27.14
N ASN A 413 -4.07 69.19 -26.14
CA ASN A 413 -4.17 68.90 -24.71
C ASN A 413 -5.25 69.82 -24.10
N PRO A 414 -5.87 69.53 -22.94
CA PRO A 414 -5.29 70.12 -21.73
C PRO A 414 -5.49 69.31 -20.42
N ALA A 415 -4.87 69.80 -19.35
CA ALA A 415 -5.00 69.26 -17.99
C ALA A 415 -5.62 70.30 -17.02
N LEU A 416 -6.02 69.83 -15.83
CA LEU A 416 -6.33 70.63 -14.61
C LEU A 416 -7.59 71.54 -14.72
N GLN A 417 -8.44 71.80 -13.71
CA GLN A 417 -8.13 72.14 -12.31
C GLN A 417 -9.43 72.29 -11.45
N HIS A 418 -9.27 72.24 -10.12
CA HIS A 418 -10.02 73.00 -9.09
C HIS A 418 -11.48 72.70 -8.64
N TYR A 419 -11.70 73.25 -7.43
CA TYR A 419 -12.89 73.54 -6.63
C TYR A 419 -13.50 72.49 -5.67
N THR A 420 -13.96 73.05 -4.55
CA THR A 420 -14.31 72.42 -3.27
C THR A 420 -15.81 72.51 -2.98
N GLY A 421 -16.32 71.56 -2.20
CA GLY A 421 -17.65 71.62 -1.59
C GLY A 421 -17.56 71.34 -0.09
N SER A 422 -18.23 72.16 0.73
CA SER A 422 -18.33 72.03 2.19
C SER A 422 -19.79 72.24 2.62
N LEU A 423 -20.03 72.34 3.94
CA LEU A 423 -21.32 72.44 4.69
C LEU A 423 -21.80 71.07 5.24
N THR A 424 -21.62 70.75 6.54
CA THR A 424 -22.30 71.23 7.78
C THR A 424 -23.71 70.64 7.95
N SER A 425 -23.98 69.84 9.00
CA SER A 425 -24.56 70.22 10.32
C SER A 425 -25.99 70.82 10.23
N GLN A 426 -26.91 70.66 11.19
CA GLN A 426 -26.85 70.19 12.60
C GLN A 426 -27.91 69.07 12.80
N THR A 427 -28.36 68.58 13.96
CA THR A 427 -28.14 68.78 15.43
C THR A 427 -28.38 67.38 16.08
N ASN A 428 -28.37 67.04 17.37
CA ASN A 428 -28.22 67.67 18.70
C ASN A 428 -27.65 66.57 19.66
N GLY A 429 -27.48 66.67 20.99
CA GLY A 429 -27.71 67.73 21.98
C GLY A 429 -27.86 67.12 23.39
N CYS A 430 -26.91 67.36 24.30
CA CYS A 430 -26.92 66.78 25.65
C CYS A 430 -27.51 67.74 26.70
N ARG A 431 -28.31 67.24 27.67
CA ARG A 431 -28.06 67.44 29.13
C ARG A 431 -29.09 66.82 30.11
N ASN A 432 -28.55 66.48 31.30
CA ASN A 432 -29.12 66.49 32.66
C ASN A 432 -30.25 65.51 33.12
N GLY A 433 -29.86 64.60 34.04
CA GLY A 433 -30.55 64.32 35.32
C GLY A 433 -31.80 63.41 35.32
N THR A 434 -32.25 62.83 36.45
CA THR A 434 -31.62 62.52 37.77
C THR A 434 -32.54 61.55 38.55
N HIS A 435 -32.07 60.90 39.63
CA HIS A 435 -32.81 60.00 40.55
C HIS A 435 -33.30 58.65 39.96
N ASP A 436 -33.41 57.53 40.69
CA ASP A 436 -32.89 57.17 42.04
C ASP A 436 -32.80 55.63 42.26
N GLU A 437 -32.08 55.26 43.34
CA GLU A 437 -32.24 54.12 44.29
C GLU A 437 -32.88 52.75 43.91
N ALA A 438 -32.49 51.60 44.50
CA ALA A 438 -31.40 51.31 45.45
C ALA A 438 -31.06 49.78 45.54
N ASP A 439 -29.87 49.51 46.10
CA ASP A 439 -29.45 48.37 46.95
C ASP A 439 -29.55 46.89 46.47
N ALA A 440 -28.72 45.95 46.95
CA ALA A 440 -27.61 46.04 47.91
C ALA A 440 -26.48 45.02 47.64
N ARG A 441 -25.24 45.41 47.98
CA ARG A 441 -24.14 44.63 48.64
C ARG A 441 -23.70 43.25 48.07
N LEU A 442 -22.41 42.86 48.08
CA LEU A 442 -21.20 43.37 48.76
C LEU A 442 -19.89 43.03 47.97
N LYS A 443 -18.82 43.76 48.27
CA LYS A 443 -17.39 43.59 47.89
C LYS A 443 -16.54 44.20 49.06
N PRO A 444 -15.18 44.20 49.05
CA PRO A 444 -14.26 43.06 48.93
C PRO A 444 -13.05 43.12 49.94
N SER A 445 -12.33 42.00 50.11
CA SER A 445 -10.88 41.97 50.45
C SER A 445 -10.44 42.57 51.84
N PRO A 446 -9.15 42.83 52.16
CA PRO A 446 -8.29 41.80 52.80
C PRO A 446 -7.40 42.27 53.99
N SER A 447 -6.98 41.35 54.89
CA SER A 447 -5.87 41.58 55.83
C SER A 447 -5.27 40.28 56.43
N LYS A 448 -4.18 40.39 57.20
CA LYS A 448 -3.35 39.28 57.75
C LYS A 448 -3.52 39.11 59.27
N GLN A 449 -3.38 37.86 59.76
CA GLN A 449 -2.65 37.42 61.00
C GLN A 449 -2.74 35.87 61.03
N GLN A 450 -1.74 35.06 61.40
CA GLN A 450 -0.93 34.94 62.64
C GLN A 450 -1.78 34.52 63.88
N ALA A 451 -1.38 33.53 64.70
CA ALA A 451 -0.14 32.73 64.75
C ALA A 451 -0.32 31.34 65.41
N GLU A 452 0.67 30.45 65.17
CA GLU A 452 1.30 29.46 66.09
C GLU A 452 0.44 28.39 66.82
N HIS A 453 0.95 27.25 67.31
CA HIS A 453 2.31 26.70 67.55
C HIS A 453 2.32 25.17 67.19
N LEU A 454 3.37 24.34 67.24
CA LEU A 454 4.80 24.42 67.61
C LEU A 454 5.68 24.29 66.31
N SER A 455 6.99 23.95 66.19
CA SER A 455 8.07 23.27 66.96
C SER A 455 7.90 21.76 67.21
N THR A 456 8.93 20.90 67.27
CA THR A 456 10.42 21.05 67.22
C THR A 456 11.01 20.52 65.89
N GLY A 457 12.30 20.66 65.51
CA GLY A 457 13.49 21.29 66.11
C GLY A 457 14.68 21.33 65.11
N PRO A 458 15.73 22.17 65.27
CA PRO A 458 16.36 22.86 64.13
C PRO A 458 17.92 22.88 64.08
N VAL A 459 18.47 23.72 63.16
CA VAL A 459 19.89 24.19 63.03
C VAL A 459 20.86 23.19 62.34
N SER A 460 21.61 23.43 61.24
CA SER A 460 22.17 24.58 60.49
C SER A 460 23.64 24.96 60.80
N ARG A 461 24.59 24.60 59.90
CA ARG A 461 25.71 25.44 59.38
C ARG A 461 26.61 24.69 58.38
N SER A 462 27.45 25.45 57.66
CA SER A 462 28.47 25.04 56.65
C SER A 462 29.86 25.57 57.11
N PRO A 463 30.99 25.47 56.35
CA PRO A 463 31.44 24.55 55.30
C PRO A 463 32.91 24.04 55.56
N GLN A 464 33.64 23.64 54.49
CA GLN A 464 35.13 23.47 54.34
C GLN A 464 35.77 22.07 54.49
N HIS A 465 36.99 21.96 53.94
CA HIS A 465 37.98 20.86 53.93
C HIS A 465 37.58 19.63 53.07
N SER A 466 38.38 19.17 52.09
CA SER A 466 39.79 18.66 52.08
C SER A 466 39.92 17.32 52.83
N GLU A 467 40.73 16.35 52.41
CA GLU A 467 41.93 16.41 51.55
C GLU A 467 42.19 15.07 50.82
N SER A 468 43.21 14.99 49.96
CA SER A 468 43.70 13.74 49.37
C SER A 468 44.47 12.89 50.41
N PRO A 469 44.79 11.63 50.07
CA PRO A 469 46.22 11.31 50.06
C PRO A 469 46.70 10.69 48.73
N SER A 470 47.97 10.91 48.40
CA SER A 470 48.69 10.24 47.33
C SER A 470 50.13 9.95 47.77
N ALA A 471 50.44 8.67 48.00
CA ALA A 471 51.79 8.14 48.15
C ALA A 471 51.74 6.61 47.89
N GLY A 472 52.74 5.98 47.28
CA GLY A 472 53.97 6.55 46.74
C GLY A 472 54.62 5.62 45.69
N GLN A 473 55.70 6.11 45.09
CA GLN A 473 56.50 5.35 44.11
C GLN A 473 57.32 4.24 44.80
N VAL A 474 57.72 3.23 44.03
CA VAL A 474 59.09 2.67 44.02
C VAL A 474 59.24 1.80 42.76
N MET A 475 60.39 1.91 42.08
CA MET A 475 60.81 0.97 41.02
C MET A 475 61.70 -0.13 41.62
N VAL A 476 61.79 -1.31 41.00
CA VAL A 476 63.06 -2.05 40.74
C VAL A 476 62.80 -3.42 40.09
N ASN A 477 63.77 -3.86 39.29
CA ASN A 477 64.09 -5.18 38.69
C ASN A 477 63.32 -6.45 39.17
N GLY A 478 63.12 -7.47 38.33
CA GLY A 478 63.50 -7.65 36.91
C GLY A 478 64.00 -9.07 36.57
N GLN A 479 64.32 -9.30 35.28
CA GLN A 479 64.86 -10.56 34.67
C GLN A 479 63.91 -11.78 34.66
N LYS A 480 63.92 -12.69 33.67
CA LYS A 480 64.73 -12.88 32.44
C LYS A 480 63.77 -13.07 31.23
N GLN A 481 63.97 -12.46 30.06
CA GLN A 481 64.88 -12.82 28.94
C GLN A 481 64.53 -14.17 28.26
N SER A 482 64.64 -14.36 26.93
CA SER A 482 65.24 -13.53 25.86
C SER A 482 64.55 -13.83 24.50
N LEU A 483 64.08 -12.83 23.72
CA LEU A 483 64.73 -12.17 22.55
C LEU A 483 64.91 -13.08 21.31
N SER A 484 64.75 -12.65 20.05
CA SER A 484 64.27 -11.39 19.40
C SER A 484 63.86 -11.75 17.93
N LEU A 485 63.59 -10.90 16.90
CA LEU A 485 63.75 -9.46 16.60
C LEU A 485 62.79 -9.11 15.41
N GLY A 486 62.27 -7.89 15.18
CA GLY A 486 62.27 -6.72 16.07
C GLY A 486 62.01 -5.32 15.46
N GLN A 487 61.70 -5.12 14.15
CA GLN A 487 61.52 -3.74 13.59
C GLN A 487 60.34 -3.52 12.62
N SER A 488 59.74 -2.34 12.75
CA SER A 488 58.74 -1.67 11.91
C SER A 488 58.85 -0.15 12.16
N PRO A 489 58.39 0.72 11.25
CA PRO A 489 57.28 1.58 11.66
C PRO A 489 56.29 1.92 10.52
N ASP A 490 54.98 1.83 10.78
CA ASP A 490 54.15 2.95 11.28
C ASP A 490 52.66 2.65 11.01
N ARG A 491 51.78 3.02 11.95
CA ARG A 491 50.32 2.90 11.80
C ARG A 491 49.62 3.81 12.81
N ARG A 492 48.89 4.83 12.32
CA ARG A 492 47.94 5.61 13.12
C ARG A 492 46.51 5.42 12.63
N GLN A 493 45.56 5.58 13.56
CA GLN A 493 44.12 5.46 13.35
C GLN A 493 43.57 6.68 12.58
N PRO A 494 42.29 6.67 12.16
CA PRO A 494 41.32 7.29 13.05
C PRO A 494 39.92 6.64 13.10
N SER A 495 39.12 7.12 14.04
CA SER A 495 37.65 7.14 14.11
C SER A 495 37.27 8.36 14.98
N PRO A 496 36.02 8.86 15.05
CA PRO A 496 34.77 8.37 14.43
C PRO A 496 33.90 9.49 13.75
N LEU A 497 32.73 9.09 13.21
CA LEU A 497 31.61 9.96 12.75
C LEU A 497 31.93 10.86 11.51
N THR A 498 30.99 11.32 10.67
CA THR A 498 29.51 11.39 10.74
C THR A 498 28.87 11.11 9.36
N SER A 499 27.54 11.03 9.26
CA SER A 499 26.77 10.72 8.03
C SER A 499 26.87 11.74 6.89
N PRO A 500 26.68 11.32 5.62
CA PRO A 500 26.29 12.19 4.51
C PRO A 500 24.79 12.09 4.18
N LEU A 501 24.20 13.23 3.81
CA LEU A 501 22.99 13.30 2.98
C LEU A 501 23.40 13.33 1.48
N LEU A 502 22.40 13.22 0.60
CA LEU A 502 22.56 13.26 -0.86
C LEU A 502 23.24 14.55 -1.35
N THR A 503 24.00 14.46 -2.45
CA THR A 503 23.58 15.01 -3.76
C THR A 503 24.51 14.55 -4.90
N ASP A 504 23.85 14.16 -5.99
CA ASP A 504 24.26 14.01 -7.40
C ASP A 504 25.70 14.33 -7.87
N ALA A 505 26.25 13.40 -8.65
CA ALA A 505 27.18 13.66 -9.76
C ALA A 505 27.15 12.43 -10.71
N GLY A 506 26.68 12.61 -11.94
CA GLY A 506 26.59 11.52 -12.92
C GLY A 506 27.96 11.04 -13.40
N PHE A 507 28.19 9.72 -13.37
CA PHE A 507 29.22 9.07 -14.15
C PHE A 507 28.65 7.82 -14.82
N VAL A 508 28.63 7.82 -16.16
CA VAL A 508 28.53 6.56 -16.90
C VAL A 508 29.81 5.78 -16.63
N ARG A 509 29.66 4.61 -16.03
CA ARG A 509 30.68 3.56 -16.08
C ARG A 509 30.07 2.35 -16.77
N THR A 510 30.89 1.73 -17.60
CA THR A 510 30.53 0.60 -18.45
C THR A 510 30.04 -0.58 -17.63
N ASP A 511 29.18 -1.38 -18.25
CA ASP A 511 29.01 -2.78 -17.86
C ASP A 511 30.33 -3.50 -18.18
N ASP A 512 31.28 -3.45 -17.25
CA ASP A 512 32.41 -4.39 -17.24
C ASP A 512 31.82 -5.76 -16.85
N GLU A 513 31.58 -6.60 -17.86
CA GLU A 513 31.06 -7.96 -17.72
C GLU A 513 31.93 -8.77 -16.73
N ASP A 514 31.42 -8.98 -15.52
CA ASP A 514 32.01 -9.91 -14.56
C ASP A 514 31.74 -11.33 -15.08
N GLU A 515 32.66 -11.87 -15.90
CA GLU A 515 32.55 -13.18 -16.58
C GLU A 515 32.24 -14.29 -15.57
N ARG A 516 30.94 -14.54 -15.41
CA ARG A 516 30.41 -15.43 -14.39
C ARG A 516 30.37 -16.84 -14.94
N PHE A 517 31.54 -17.49 -14.96
CA PHE A 517 31.73 -18.90 -15.34
C PHE A 517 30.49 -19.73 -14.98
N PRO A 518 29.83 -20.39 -15.96
CA PRO A 518 28.61 -21.16 -15.72
C PRO A 518 28.83 -22.19 -14.62
N THR A 519 28.35 -21.87 -13.42
CA THR A 519 28.61 -22.68 -12.25
C THR A 519 27.65 -23.85 -12.28
N ASP A 520 28.17 -25.07 -12.14
CA ASP A 520 27.38 -26.27 -12.37
C ASP A 520 26.08 -26.32 -11.51
N LYS A 521 25.08 -27.03 -12.01
CA LYS A 521 23.78 -27.20 -11.34
C LYS A 521 23.93 -27.80 -9.93
N ALA A 522 24.98 -28.58 -9.65
CA ALA A 522 25.32 -29.01 -8.28
C ALA A 522 25.65 -27.84 -7.34
N TYR A 523 26.35 -26.80 -7.79
CA TYR A 523 26.62 -25.60 -6.99
C TYR A 523 25.31 -24.89 -6.62
N PHE A 524 24.36 -24.74 -7.55
CA PHE A 524 23.09 -24.11 -7.25
C PHE A 524 22.20 -24.95 -6.31
N ILE A 525 22.29 -26.29 -6.35
CA ILE A 525 21.66 -27.17 -5.36
C ILE A 525 22.33 -27.01 -3.98
N ALA A 526 23.67 -26.92 -3.92
CA ALA A 526 24.40 -26.62 -2.69
C ALA A 526 24.06 -25.21 -2.14
N LYS A 527 23.76 -24.25 -3.01
CA LYS A 527 23.30 -22.90 -2.62
C LYS A 527 21.87 -22.90 -2.06
N GLU A 528 21.00 -23.79 -2.56
CA GLU A 528 19.67 -24.03 -1.99
C GLU A 528 19.77 -24.68 -0.59
N LEU A 529 20.68 -25.64 -0.40
CA LEU A 529 21.03 -26.18 0.92
C LEU A 529 21.42 -25.04 1.89
N LEU A 530 22.40 -24.21 1.52
CA LEU A 530 22.85 -23.09 2.33
C LEU A 530 21.72 -22.12 2.69
N THR A 531 20.96 -21.66 1.69
CA THR A 531 19.96 -20.60 1.90
C THR A 531 18.76 -21.07 2.74
N THR A 532 18.39 -22.35 2.61
CA THR A 532 17.39 -22.96 3.47
C THR A 532 17.95 -23.27 4.87
N GLU A 533 19.22 -23.66 5.01
CA GLU A 533 19.86 -23.92 6.32
C GLU A 533 19.92 -22.65 7.19
N ARG A 534 20.31 -21.51 6.59
CA ARG A 534 20.25 -20.20 7.26
C ARG A 534 18.86 -19.86 7.81
N THR A 535 17.81 -20.29 7.12
CA THR A 535 16.42 -20.06 7.56
C THR A 535 16.03 -21.04 8.66
N TYR A 536 16.39 -22.31 8.51
CA TYR A 536 16.11 -23.34 9.49
C TYR A 536 16.82 -23.07 10.83
N LEU A 537 18.05 -22.57 10.82
CA LEU A 537 18.74 -22.15 12.06
C LEU A 537 18.00 -20.98 12.74
N LYS A 538 17.46 -20.02 11.98
CA LYS A 538 16.57 -18.97 12.54
C LYS A 538 15.26 -19.52 13.09
N ASP A 539 14.67 -20.53 12.46
CA ASP A 539 13.49 -21.22 12.98
C ASP A 539 13.78 -21.99 14.29
N LEU A 540 15.01 -22.50 14.47
CA LEU A 540 15.46 -23.05 15.77
C LEU A 540 15.67 -21.96 16.83
N GLU A 541 16.22 -20.79 16.48
CA GLU A 541 16.37 -19.63 17.38
C GLU A 541 15.02 -19.13 17.93
N VAL A 542 13.90 -19.33 17.21
CA VAL A 542 12.56 -19.03 17.75
C VAL A 542 12.28 -19.83 19.02
N ILE A 543 12.74 -21.09 19.09
CA ILE A 543 12.63 -21.93 20.29
C ILE A 543 13.80 -21.68 21.25
N THR A 544 15.04 -21.96 20.84
CA THR A 544 16.21 -22.00 21.74
C THR A 544 16.56 -20.64 22.34
N VAL A 545 16.33 -19.54 21.61
CA VAL A 545 16.64 -18.19 22.07
C VAL A 545 15.38 -17.43 22.46
N SER A 546 14.40 -17.29 21.56
CA SER A 546 13.29 -16.35 21.74
C SER A 546 12.21 -16.85 22.70
N PHE A 547 11.78 -18.11 22.55
CA PHE A 547 10.83 -18.74 23.46
C PHE A 547 11.48 -19.00 24.82
N GLN A 548 12.72 -19.51 24.85
CA GLN A 548 13.49 -19.67 26.11
C GLN A 548 13.60 -18.35 26.89
N LYS A 549 13.92 -17.22 26.23
CA LYS A 549 14.00 -15.88 26.83
C LYS A 549 12.65 -15.29 27.23
N SER A 550 11.54 -15.85 26.73
CA SER A 550 10.18 -15.47 27.14
C SER A 550 9.74 -16.28 28.35
N VAL A 551 10.00 -17.59 28.36
CA VAL A 551 9.77 -18.49 29.51
C VAL A 551 10.67 -18.15 30.70
N GLY A 552 11.95 -17.87 30.47
CA GLY A 552 12.94 -17.58 31.54
C GLY A 552 12.71 -16.26 32.30
N LYS A 553 11.63 -15.52 32.02
CA LYS A 553 11.19 -14.32 32.75
C LYS A 553 9.98 -14.57 33.64
N ASP A 554 9.33 -15.72 33.52
CA ASP A 554 8.01 -15.98 34.08
C ASP A 554 7.92 -17.44 34.55
N GLU A 555 7.73 -17.67 35.85
CA GLU A 555 7.58 -19.00 36.48
C GLU A 555 6.26 -19.72 36.08
N ALA A 556 5.81 -19.55 34.83
CA ALA A 556 4.61 -20.13 34.25
C ALA A 556 4.82 -21.57 33.76
N MET A 557 6.04 -21.93 33.38
CA MET A 557 6.39 -23.25 32.84
C MET A 557 7.06 -24.12 33.91
N PRO A 558 6.58 -25.35 34.16
CA PRO A 558 7.25 -26.31 35.04
C PRO A 558 8.66 -26.65 34.56
N ASP A 559 9.60 -26.79 35.49
CA ASP A 559 11.00 -27.17 35.24
C ASP A 559 11.14 -28.46 34.42
N SER A 560 10.26 -29.45 34.63
CA SER A 560 10.21 -30.70 33.86
C SER A 560 9.96 -30.44 32.37
N LEU A 561 8.96 -29.63 32.03
CA LEU A 561 8.63 -29.23 30.67
C LEU A 561 9.73 -28.34 30.07
N ARG A 562 10.23 -27.37 30.83
CA ARG A 562 11.34 -26.50 30.40
C ARG A 562 12.56 -27.33 29.98
N ASN A 563 12.93 -28.31 30.80
CA ASN A 563 14.06 -29.19 30.54
C ASN A 563 13.76 -30.15 29.36
N LEU A 564 12.55 -30.70 29.25
CA LEU A 564 12.12 -31.55 28.13
C LEU A 564 12.21 -30.85 26.78
N ILE A 565 11.84 -29.56 26.70
CA ILE A 565 11.98 -28.77 25.48
C ILE A 565 13.47 -28.49 25.22
N PHE A 566 14.13 -27.71 26.09
CA PHE A 566 15.42 -27.12 25.73
C PHE A 566 16.57 -28.12 25.70
N ALA A 567 16.55 -29.19 26.51
CA ALA A 567 17.60 -30.23 26.45
C ALA A 567 17.55 -31.09 25.16
N ASN A 568 16.45 -31.03 24.39
CA ASN A 568 16.33 -31.74 23.11
C ASN A 568 16.44 -30.81 21.89
N PHE A 569 16.25 -29.49 22.05
CA PHE A 569 16.47 -28.50 20.98
C PHE A 569 17.90 -27.96 20.95
N GLU A 570 18.54 -27.75 22.11
CA GLU A 570 19.88 -27.16 22.20
C GLU A 570 21.00 -27.99 21.52
N PRO A 571 21.04 -29.33 21.60
CA PRO A 571 22.04 -30.13 20.87
C PRO A 571 21.85 -30.06 19.35
N VAL A 572 20.59 -30.01 18.90
CA VAL A 572 20.20 -29.90 17.49
C VAL A 572 20.60 -28.53 16.94
N TYR A 573 20.32 -27.44 17.67
CA TYR A 573 20.77 -26.09 17.30
C TYR A 573 22.29 -26.01 17.09
N LYS A 574 23.10 -26.50 18.05
CA LYS A 574 24.58 -26.46 17.97
C LYS A 574 25.14 -27.31 16.84
N PHE A 575 24.51 -28.44 16.54
CA PHE A 575 24.85 -29.25 15.38
C PHE A 575 24.58 -28.49 14.08
N HIS A 576 23.41 -27.85 13.93
CA HIS A 576 23.07 -27.09 12.71
C HIS A 576 23.86 -25.79 12.55
N GLU A 577 24.26 -25.15 13.65
CA GLU A 577 25.24 -24.06 13.64
C GLU A 577 26.59 -24.54 13.08
N THR A 578 27.06 -25.73 13.48
CA THR A 578 28.30 -26.33 12.96
C THR A 578 28.17 -26.74 11.48
N PHE A 579 27.05 -27.37 11.10
CA PHE A 579 26.79 -27.81 9.72
C PHE A 579 26.63 -26.62 8.75
N LEU A 580 25.99 -25.52 9.18
CA LEU A 580 25.91 -24.30 8.39
C LEU A 580 27.31 -23.74 8.09
N ASN A 581 28.21 -23.72 9.08
CA ASN A 581 29.59 -23.27 8.88
C ASN A 581 30.36 -24.18 7.90
N ASP A 582 30.21 -25.50 8.00
CA ASP A 582 30.75 -26.49 7.05
C ASP A 582 30.32 -26.19 5.60
N VAL A 583 29.03 -25.89 5.38
CA VAL A 583 28.45 -25.59 4.05
C VAL A 583 28.86 -24.21 3.55
N GLU A 584 28.91 -23.18 4.42
CA GLU A 584 29.40 -21.85 4.07
C GLU A 584 30.88 -21.86 3.67
N GLN A 585 31.71 -22.57 4.42
CA GLN A 585 33.13 -22.75 4.09
C GLN A 585 33.30 -23.46 2.75
N ARG A 586 32.51 -24.51 2.48
CA ARG A 586 32.58 -25.24 1.20
C ARG A 586 32.19 -24.36 0.01
N LEU A 587 31.11 -23.59 0.10
CA LEU A 587 30.70 -22.69 -0.99
C LEU A 587 31.69 -21.54 -1.20
N ALA A 588 32.26 -20.97 -0.14
CA ALA A 588 33.32 -19.98 -0.25
C ALA A 588 34.60 -20.53 -0.91
N GLN A 589 34.93 -21.80 -0.69
CA GLN A 589 36.01 -22.50 -1.39
C GLN A 589 35.68 -22.79 -2.87
N TRP A 590 34.41 -23.07 -3.19
CA TRP A 590 33.93 -23.30 -4.56
C TRP A 590 33.97 -22.01 -5.42
N GLU A 591 33.65 -20.85 -4.82
CA GLU A 591 33.63 -19.54 -5.49
C GLU A 591 35.02 -18.86 -5.59
N GLY A 592 36.05 -19.38 -4.92
CA GLY A 592 37.35 -18.72 -4.78
C GLY A 592 38.23 -18.76 -6.04
N ARG A 593 38.55 -17.59 -6.62
CA ARG A 593 39.38 -17.42 -7.85
C ARG A 593 40.83 -17.96 -7.76
N SER A 594 41.30 -18.47 -6.62
CA SER A 594 42.72 -18.75 -6.35
C SER A 594 43.17 -20.21 -6.54
N ASN A 595 42.26 -21.19 -6.50
CA ASN A 595 42.63 -22.61 -6.34
C ASN A 595 42.63 -23.41 -7.65
N ALA A 596 43.14 -22.83 -8.74
CA ALA A 596 43.17 -23.45 -10.07
C ALA A 596 43.89 -24.82 -10.14
N HIS A 597 44.73 -25.12 -9.14
CA HIS A 597 45.52 -26.35 -9.03
C HIS A 597 44.85 -27.47 -8.21
N ILE A 598 43.73 -27.20 -7.53
CA ILE A 598 43.01 -28.16 -6.67
C ILE A 598 41.51 -28.13 -6.99
N LYS A 599 41.15 -28.31 -8.27
CA LYS A 599 39.76 -28.17 -8.74
C LYS A 599 38.80 -29.24 -8.22
N GLY A 600 39.24 -30.48 -8.01
CA GLY A 600 38.34 -31.62 -7.73
C GLY A 600 37.70 -31.60 -6.33
N ASP A 601 38.51 -31.54 -5.26
CA ASP A 601 38.02 -31.87 -3.92
C ASP A 601 37.00 -30.88 -3.32
N TYR A 602 37.00 -29.63 -3.79
CA TYR A 602 36.16 -28.54 -3.27
C TYR A 602 34.91 -28.25 -4.11
N GLN A 603 34.82 -28.75 -5.35
CA GLN A 603 33.68 -28.50 -6.25
C GLN A 603 32.56 -29.56 -6.09
N ARG A 604 32.28 -29.92 -4.85
CA ARG A 604 31.28 -30.92 -4.44
C ARG A 604 30.70 -30.60 -3.06
N VAL A 605 29.55 -31.21 -2.73
CA VAL A 605 28.90 -31.07 -1.41
C VAL A 605 28.47 -32.41 -0.79
N GLY A 606 28.55 -33.52 -1.54
CA GLY A 606 28.06 -34.84 -1.10
C GLY A 606 28.82 -35.39 0.12
N ASP A 607 30.11 -35.11 0.23
CA ASP A 607 30.98 -35.44 1.36
C ASP A 607 30.61 -34.67 2.63
N VAL A 608 30.34 -33.36 2.49
CA VAL A 608 29.86 -32.50 3.59
C VAL A 608 28.47 -32.95 4.06
N MET A 609 27.58 -33.31 3.12
CA MET A 609 26.30 -33.93 3.45
C MET A 609 26.49 -35.25 4.20
N LEU A 610 27.32 -36.18 3.71
CA LEU A 610 27.52 -37.48 4.35
C LEU A 610 28.04 -37.35 5.79
N LYS A 611 29.11 -36.57 5.99
CA LYS A 611 29.68 -36.26 7.32
C LYS A 611 28.60 -35.81 8.30
N ASN A 612 27.75 -34.88 7.87
CA ASN A 612 26.76 -34.26 8.74
C ASN A 612 25.50 -35.12 8.92
N ILE A 613 25.01 -35.82 7.89
CA ILE A 613 23.91 -36.79 8.05
C ILE A 613 24.31 -37.93 9.02
N GLN A 614 25.56 -38.40 8.97
CA GLN A 614 26.07 -39.38 9.94
C GLN A 614 26.16 -38.83 11.37
N GLY A 615 26.53 -37.56 11.55
CA GLY A 615 26.42 -36.87 12.84
C GLY A 615 24.98 -36.71 13.31
N LEU A 616 24.06 -36.42 12.39
CA LEU A 616 22.62 -36.22 12.66
C LEU A 616 21.92 -37.53 13.10
N LYS A 617 22.37 -38.71 12.63
CA LYS A 617 21.89 -40.01 13.15
C LYS A 617 22.06 -40.12 14.67
N LEU A 618 23.13 -39.56 15.24
CA LEU A 618 23.38 -39.56 16.69
C LEU A 618 22.35 -38.72 17.47
N LEU A 619 21.69 -37.76 16.82
CA LEU A 619 20.68 -36.89 17.41
C LEU A 619 19.25 -37.40 17.28
N THR A 620 19.03 -38.55 16.63
CA THR A 620 17.70 -39.15 16.39
C THR A 620 16.85 -39.25 17.68
N ALA A 621 17.48 -39.61 18.80
CA ALA A 621 16.81 -39.71 20.10
C ALA A 621 16.33 -38.36 20.68
N HIS A 622 16.94 -37.24 20.27
CA HIS A 622 16.45 -35.89 20.61
C HIS A 622 15.29 -35.49 19.69
N LEU A 623 15.40 -35.78 18.38
CA LEU A 623 14.35 -35.50 17.39
C LEU A 623 13.03 -36.23 17.72
N GLN A 624 13.11 -37.48 18.18
CA GLN A 624 11.95 -38.24 18.66
C GLN A 624 11.21 -37.53 19.81
N LYS A 625 11.95 -36.91 20.74
CA LYS A 625 11.39 -36.20 21.90
C LYS A 625 10.77 -34.84 21.57
N HIS A 626 10.93 -34.31 20.36
CA HIS A 626 10.25 -33.08 19.95
C HIS A 626 8.73 -33.25 19.87
N SER A 627 8.26 -34.46 19.52
CA SER A 627 6.85 -34.83 19.56
C SER A 627 6.29 -34.89 20.99
N GLU A 628 7.01 -35.55 21.90
CA GLU A 628 6.69 -35.60 23.34
C GLU A 628 6.64 -34.19 23.95
N ALA A 629 7.62 -33.33 23.62
CA ALA A 629 7.69 -31.96 24.11
C ALA A 629 6.49 -31.10 23.69
N LEU A 630 5.99 -31.24 22.45
CA LEU A 630 4.79 -30.53 21.99
C LEU A 630 3.51 -31.09 22.64
N LEU A 631 3.41 -32.41 22.85
CA LEU A 631 2.30 -33.04 23.56
C LEU A 631 2.23 -32.61 25.04
N GLU A 632 3.37 -32.54 25.71
CA GLU A 632 3.46 -32.09 27.11
C GLU A 632 3.21 -30.58 27.24
N LEU A 633 3.66 -29.77 26.28
CA LEU A 633 3.38 -28.33 26.24
C LEU A 633 1.87 -28.05 26.15
N GLU A 634 1.17 -28.68 25.20
CA GLU A 634 -0.29 -28.54 25.06
C GLU A 634 -1.03 -29.09 26.29
N ARG A 635 -0.61 -30.25 26.83
CA ARG A 635 -1.20 -30.81 28.06
C ARG A 635 -1.06 -29.85 29.24
N THR A 636 0.09 -29.19 29.37
CA THR A 636 0.36 -28.21 30.43
C THR A 636 -0.36 -26.88 30.18
N CYS A 637 -0.56 -26.46 28.92
CA CYS A 637 -1.39 -25.30 28.61
C CYS A 637 -2.85 -25.52 29.02
N ARG A 638 -3.42 -26.72 28.79
CA ARG A 638 -4.79 -27.06 29.22
C ARG A 638 -4.99 -27.00 30.73
N SER A 639 -3.96 -27.29 31.53
CA SER A 639 -4.01 -27.22 33.00
C SER A 639 -3.56 -25.87 33.57
N SER A 640 -2.73 -25.11 32.86
CA SER A 640 -2.17 -23.82 33.30
C SER A 640 -2.51 -22.68 32.36
N ARG A 641 -3.56 -21.91 32.70
CA ARG A 641 -3.94 -20.66 32.00
C ARG A 641 -2.82 -19.60 31.96
N ARG A 642 -1.86 -19.66 32.89
CA ARG A 642 -0.66 -18.79 32.89
C ARG A 642 0.27 -19.18 31.74
N LEU A 643 0.50 -20.47 31.52
CA LEU A 643 1.31 -20.97 30.40
C LEU A 643 0.60 -20.83 29.05
N GLU A 644 -0.72 -21.09 29.01
CA GLU A 644 -1.56 -20.81 27.83
C GLU A 644 -1.45 -19.34 27.41
N GLY A 645 -1.57 -18.43 28.39
CA GLY A 645 -1.38 -16.99 28.20
C GLY A 645 0.01 -16.64 27.65
N LEU A 646 1.07 -17.17 28.26
CA LEU A 646 2.45 -16.95 27.81
C LEU A 646 2.67 -17.43 26.37
N CYS A 647 2.20 -18.63 26.02
CA CYS A 647 2.36 -19.20 24.68
C CYS A 647 1.59 -18.39 23.63
N ARG A 648 0.34 -18.02 23.94
CA ARG A 648 -0.48 -17.14 23.08
C ARG A 648 0.18 -15.78 22.89
N ASP A 649 0.69 -15.17 23.96
CA ASP A 649 1.28 -13.84 23.92
C ASP A 649 2.68 -13.84 23.26
N PHE A 650 3.36 -14.99 23.25
CA PHE A 650 4.56 -15.25 22.43
C PHE A 650 4.24 -15.34 20.93
N GLU A 651 3.13 -15.98 20.52
CA GLU A 651 2.64 -16.01 19.13
C GLU A 651 2.28 -14.62 18.55
N LEU A 652 2.34 -13.55 19.37
CA LEU A 652 2.11 -12.16 18.93
C LEU A 652 3.42 -11.40 18.67
N GLN A 653 4.56 -11.96 19.08
CA GLN A 653 5.88 -11.38 18.85
C GLN A 653 6.29 -11.59 17.39
N LYS A 654 6.89 -10.57 16.75
CA LYS A 654 7.22 -10.62 15.31
C LYS A 654 8.17 -11.75 14.91
N VAL A 655 8.98 -12.24 15.84
CA VAL A 655 9.87 -13.39 15.67
C VAL A 655 9.10 -14.71 15.52
N CYS A 656 7.93 -14.82 16.15
CA CYS A 656 7.01 -15.95 16.00
C CYS A 656 6.13 -15.72 14.75
N TYR A 657 6.75 -15.75 13.57
CA TYR A 657 6.09 -15.41 12.30
C TYR A 657 5.14 -16.50 11.76
N LEU A 658 5.05 -17.63 12.47
CA LEU A 658 4.16 -18.78 12.28
C LEU A 658 3.60 -19.21 13.64
N PRO A 659 2.53 -20.02 13.72
CA PRO A 659 2.08 -20.64 14.97
C PRO A 659 3.23 -21.38 15.69
N LEU A 660 3.34 -21.21 17.01
CA LEU A 660 4.45 -21.72 17.83
C LEU A 660 4.68 -23.22 17.62
N ASN A 661 3.59 -23.97 17.52
CA ASN A 661 3.58 -25.42 17.38
C ASN A 661 4.30 -25.91 16.10
N ILE A 662 4.40 -25.10 15.04
CA ILE A 662 5.10 -25.49 13.80
C ILE A 662 6.62 -25.58 14.04
N PHE A 663 7.19 -24.70 14.86
CA PHE A 663 8.63 -24.70 15.15
C PHE A 663 9.09 -25.98 15.87
N PHE A 664 8.18 -26.70 16.55
CA PHE A 664 8.46 -28.02 17.13
C PHE A 664 8.60 -29.13 16.08
N LEU A 665 8.00 -28.97 14.88
CA LEU A 665 8.07 -29.96 13.79
C LEU A 665 9.19 -29.66 12.79
N ARG A 666 9.69 -28.42 12.74
CA ARG A 666 10.76 -27.98 11.82
C ARG A 666 11.97 -28.91 11.74
N PRO A 667 12.48 -29.51 12.84
CA PRO A 667 13.60 -30.46 12.76
C PRO A 667 13.27 -31.72 11.95
N LEU A 668 12.04 -32.23 12.03
CA LEU A 668 11.58 -33.37 11.24
C LEU A 668 11.33 -32.98 9.78
N HIS A 669 10.76 -31.79 9.52
CA HIS A 669 10.65 -31.23 8.17
C HIS A 669 12.00 -31.07 7.48
N ARG A 670 13.05 -30.71 8.22
CA ARG A 670 14.39 -30.54 7.67
C ARG A 670 14.97 -31.86 7.13
N LEU A 671 14.67 -33.00 7.76
CA LEU A 671 15.08 -34.32 7.26
C LEU A 671 14.50 -34.62 5.87
N MET A 672 13.21 -34.33 5.67
CA MET A 672 12.53 -34.46 4.38
C MET A 672 13.20 -33.58 3.31
N HIS A 673 13.57 -32.35 3.68
CA HIS A 673 14.22 -31.42 2.77
C HIS A 673 15.67 -31.84 2.42
N TYR A 674 16.43 -32.42 3.35
CA TYR A 674 17.74 -33.02 3.04
C TYR A 674 17.62 -34.19 2.07
N LYS A 675 16.62 -35.07 2.26
CA LYS A 675 16.31 -36.15 1.31
C LYS A 675 16.07 -35.58 -0.10
N GLN A 676 15.20 -34.57 -0.24
CA GLN A 676 14.92 -33.93 -1.53
C GLN A 676 16.14 -33.22 -2.15
N ILE A 677 17.05 -32.65 -1.36
CA ILE A 677 18.31 -32.09 -1.86
C ILE A 677 19.21 -33.22 -2.40
N LEU A 678 19.36 -34.30 -1.65
CA LEU A 678 20.20 -35.44 -2.00
C LEU A 678 19.68 -36.23 -3.21
N GLU A 679 18.37 -36.41 -3.35
CA GLU A 679 17.73 -36.99 -4.54
C GLU A 679 18.07 -36.17 -5.79
N ARG A 680 18.03 -34.84 -5.70
CA ARG A 680 18.37 -33.93 -6.81
C ARG A 680 19.86 -33.93 -7.15
N LEU A 681 20.74 -34.01 -6.15
CA LEU A 681 22.19 -34.22 -6.36
C LEU A 681 22.45 -35.58 -7.04
N CYS A 682 21.85 -36.66 -6.56
CA CYS A 682 22.01 -37.99 -7.14
C CYS A 682 21.48 -38.08 -8.58
N LYS A 683 20.40 -37.35 -8.90
CA LYS A 683 19.87 -37.21 -10.26
C LYS A 683 20.77 -36.38 -11.18
N HIS A 684 21.51 -35.41 -10.64
CA HIS A 684 22.45 -34.56 -11.38
C HIS A 684 23.73 -35.27 -11.80
N TYR A 685 24.19 -36.28 -11.04
CA TYR A 685 25.36 -37.09 -11.37
C TYR A 685 24.97 -38.45 -12.02
N PRO A 686 24.64 -38.55 -13.32
CA PRO A 686 24.44 -39.83 -14.00
C PRO A 686 25.74 -40.68 -14.00
N PRO A 687 25.67 -41.99 -14.32
CA PRO A 687 26.86 -42.85 -14.40
C PRO A 687 27.93 -42.42 -15.42
N THR A 688 27.61 -41.42 -16.25
CA THR A 688 28.41 -40.85 -17.34
C THR A 688 29.02 -39.48 -17.00
N HIS A 689 28.85 -38.97 -15.77
CA HIS A 689 29.43 -37.71 -15.32
C HIS A 689 30.88 -37.92 -14.85
N ASP A 690 31.78 -36.96 -15.07
CA ASP A 690 33.20 -37.11 -14.69
C ASP A 690 33.38 -37.32 -13.17
N ASP A 691 32.81 -36.42 -12.34
CA ASP A 691 32.79 -36.55 -10.88
C ASP A 691 31.89 -37.67 -10.31
N PHE A 692 31.34 -38.56 -11.15
CA PHE A 692 30.37 -39.58 -10.74
C PHE A 692 30.87 -40.43 -9.57
N ARG A 693 32.11 -40.91 -9.60
CA ARG A 693 32.60 -41.95 -8.68
C ARG A 693 32.57 -41.51 -7.21
N ASP A 694 32.99 -40.29 -6.92
CA ASP A 694 33.10 -39.80 -5.54
C ASP A 694 31.85 -39.01 -5.14
N SER A 695 31.49 -37.99 -5.92
CA SER A 695 30.43 -37.04 -5.56
C SER A 695 29.05 -37.70 -5.47
N ARG A 696 28.78 -38.70 -6.32
CA ARG A 696 27.53 -39.49 -6.19
C ARG A 696 27.64 -40.62 -5.17
N ALA A 697 28.81 -41.22 -4.93
CA ALA A 697 28.93 -42.22 -3.87
C ALA A 697 28.60 -41.59 -2.50
N PHE A 698 29.21 -40.45 -2.17
CA PHE A 698 28.89 -39.74 -0.93
C PHE A 698 27.42 -39.29 -0.88
N ALA A 699 26.87 -38.75 -1.98
CA ALA A 699 25.47 -38.33 -2.02
C ALA A 699 24.48 -39.51 -1.92
N LEU A 700 24.78 -40.68 -2.49
CA LEU A 700 23.94 -41.88 -2.38
C LEU A 700 23.99 -42.50 -0.98
N THR A 701 25.17 -42.57 -0.35
CA THR A 701 25.27 -43.04 1.04
C THR A 701 24.52 -42.07 1.97
N ALA A 702 24.68 -40.76 1.78
CA ALA A 702 23.93 -39.76 2.55
C ALA A 702 22.42 -39.85 2.30
N LEU A 703 22.00 -40.16 1.07
CA LEU A 703 20.59 -40.36 0.70
C LEU A 703 20.00 -41.62 1.35
N ALA A 704 20.75 -42.72 1.41
CA ALA A 704 20.35 -43.93 2.12
C ALA A 704 20.25 -43.64 3.64
N ASP A 705 21.27 -43.01 4.20
CA ASP A 705 21.35 -42.65 5.62
C ASP A 705 20.20 -41.74 6.08
N ILE A 706 19.83 -40.71 5.29
CA ILE A 706 18.69 -39.84 5.62
C ILE A 706 17.35 -40.52 5.32
N SER A 707 17.27 -41.42 4.33
CA SER A 707 16.03 -42.15 4.02
C SER A 707 15.68 -43.15 5.13
N GLU A 708 16.67 -43.79 5.73
CA GLU A 708 16.49 -44.62 6.94
C GLU A 708 15.92 -43.80 8.10
N MET A 709 16.53 -42.65 8.43
CA MET A 709 16.03 -41.73 9.46
C MET A 709 14.62 -41.23 9.16
N VAL A 710 14.34 -40.86 7.90
CA VAL A 710 13.01 -40.42 7.47
C VAL A 710 11.99 -41.54 7.67
N VAL A 711 12.24 -42.76 7.19
CA VAL A 711 11.33 -43.90 7.37
C VAL A 711 11.06 -44.19 8.86
N GLN A 712 12.08 -44.10 9.71
CA GLN A 712 11.93 -44.29 11.16
C GLN A 712 11.03 -43.21 11.82
N LEU A 713 11.03 -41.97 11.33
CA LEU A 713 10.38 -40.83 11.97
C LEU A 713 9.09 -40.36 11.27
N HIS A 714 8.83 -40.78 10.03
CA HIS A 714 7.72 -40.30 9.20
C HIS A 714 6.34 -40.58 9.82
N GLY A 715 6.15 -41.76 10.44
CA GLY A 715 4.92 -42.11 11.15
C GLY A 715 4.65 -41.24 12.40
N THR A 716 5.70 -40.66 13.00
CA THR A 716 5.57 -39.65 14.06
C THR A 716 5.28 -38.28 13.45
N LEU A 717 5.98 -37.91 12.36
CA LEU A 717 5.76 -36.64 11.67
C LEU A 717 4.30 -36.46 11.24
N ILE A 718 3.71 -37.41 10.51
CA ILE A 718 2.32 -37.33 10.04
C ILE A 718 1.34 -37.09 11.21
N LYS A 719 1.48 -37.87 12.29
CA LYS A 719 0.63 -37.75 13.49
C LYS A 719 0.77 -36.38 14.16
N MET A 720 1.99 -35.85 14.22
CA MET A 720 2.25 -34.52 14.77
C MET A 720 1.81 -33.39 13.84
N GLU A 721 1.87 -33.55 12.52
CA GLU A 721 1.31 -32.57 11.56
C GLU A 721 -0.21 -32.46 11.72
N ASN A 722 -0.92 -33.58 11.75
CA ASN A 722 -2.36 -33.61 12.03
C ASN A 722 -2.66 -32.97 13.41
N PHE A 723 -1.95 -33.38 14.47
CA PHE A 723 -2.14 -32.80 15.80
C PHE A 723 -1.88 -31.29 15.84
N GLN A 724 -0.81 -30.80 15.21
CA GLN A 724 -0.53 -29.37 15.06
C GLN A 724 -1.68 -28.65 14.34
N LYS A 725 -2.20 -29.24 13.25
CA LYS A 725 -3.31 -28.69 12.47
C LYS A 725 -4.60 -28.62 13.28
N LEU A 726 -4.92 -29.65 14.05
CA LEU A 726 -6.06 -29.66 14.97
C LEU A 726 -5.92 -28.59 16.06
N LEU A 727 -4.72 -28.35 16.60
CA LEU A 727 -4.48 -27.27 17.56
C LEU A 727 -4.59 -25.87 16.93
N GLU A 728 -4.17 -25.67 15.69
CA GLU A 728 -4.38 -24.41 14.95
C GLU A 728 -5.88 -24.15 14.73
N LEU A 729 -6.62 -25.16 14.28
CA LEU A 729 -8.07 -25.10 14.05
C LEU A 729 -8.86 -24.92 15.36
N LYS A 730 -8.48 -25.61 16.45
CA LYS A 730 -9.01 -25.41 17.80
C LYS A 730 -8.91 -23.96 18.26
N LYS A 731 -7.80 -23.29 17.94
CA LYS A 731 -7.61 -21.86 18.24
C LYS A 731 -8.47 -20.96 17.31
N ASP A 732 -8.74 -21.34 16.06
CA ASP A 732 -9.51 -20.55 15.06
C ASP A 732 -11.05 -20.72 15.19
N LEU A 733 -11.52 -21.80 15.81
CA LEU A 733 -12.93 -22.18 15.90
C LEU A 733 -13.53 -21.92 17.29
N THR A 734 -14.86 -21.79 17.34
CA THR A 734 -15.65 -21.58 18.56
C THR A 734 -17.00 -22.31 18.46
N GLY A 735 -17.57 -22.70 19.61
CA GLY A 735 -18.84 -23.45 19.66
C GLY A 735 -18.71 -24.95 19.41
N VAL A 736 -17.51 -25.52 19.58
CA VAL A 736 -17.20 -26.95 19.54
C VAL A 736 -16.18 -27.24 20.65
N ASP A 737 -16.42 -28.31 21.42
CA ASP A 737 -15.50 -28.80 22.45
C ASP A 737 -14.32 -29.58 21.85
N ASP A 738 -13.25 -29.79 22.63
CA ASP A 738 -11.87 -30.02 22.17
C ASP A 738 -11.73 -30.73 20.79
N LEU A 739 -11.35 -29.95 19.77
CA LEU A 739 -11.12 -30.45 18.41
C LEU A 739 -9.96 -31.45 18.32
N ALA A 740 -9.00 -31.43 19.25
CA ALA A 740 -7.80 -32.24 19.24
C ALA A 740 -7.95 -33.55 20.05
N ILE A 741 -9.01 -34.32 19.76
CA ILE A 741 -9.23 -35.67 20.30
C ILE A 741 -8.34 -36.73 19.61
N PRO A 742 -7.98 -37.83 20.29
CA PRO A 742 -7.36 -38.99 19.66
C PRO A 742 -8.24 -39.55 18.53
N GLY A 743 -7.62 -39.94 17.41
CA GLY A 743 -8.30 -40.59 16.28
C GLY A 743 -9.03 -39.66 15.30
N ARG A 744 -9.21 -38.37 15.62
CA ARG A 744 -9.68 -37.39 14.63
C ARG A 744 -8.52 -36.97 13.72
N GLU A 745 -8.81 -36.86 12.43
CA GLU A 745 -7.87 -36.43 11.41
C GLU A 745 -8.46 -35.33 10.54
N PHE A 746 -7.66 -34.30 10.28
CA PHE A 746 -8.04 -33.20 9.38
C PHE A 746 -7.83 -33.58 7.91
N ILE A 747 -8.85 -33.35 7.07
CA ILE A 747 -8.80 -33.66 5.63
C ILE A 747 -8.80 -32.37 4.80
N ARG A 748 -9.80 -31.50 4.94
CA ARG A 748 -9.95 -30.26 4.14
C ARG A 748 -10.61 -29.13 4.92
N LEU A 749 -10.10 -27.91 4.74
CA LEU A 749 -10.77 -26.67 5.16
C LEU A 749 -11.03 -25.81 3.93
N GLY A 750 -12.11 -25.03 3.93
CA GLY A 750 -12.35 -24.10 2.84
C GLY A 750 -13.71 -23.44 2.88
N CYS A 751 -14.00 -22.70 1.82
CA CYS A 751 -15.18 -21.87 1.74
C CYS A 751 -16.15 -22.34 0.65
N LEU A 752 -17.39 -22.61 1.03
CA LEU A 752 -18.50 -22.99 0.14
C LEU A 752 -19.73 -22.12 0.43
N SER A 753 -20.69 -22.10 -0.48
CA SER A 753 -21.96 -21.37 -0.31
C SER A 753 -23.08 -22.33 0.05
N LYS A 754 -23.52 -22.36 1.33
CA LYS A 754 -24.71 -23.12 1.75
C LYS A 754 -25.97 -22.45 1.19
N LEU A 755 -26.87 -23.21 0.59
CA LEU A 755 -28.20 -22.73 0.19
C LEU A 755 -29.13 -22.59 1.40
N SER A 756 -30.04 -21.63 1.33
CA SER A 756 -31.02 -21.27 2.37
C SER A 756 -32.20 -20.56 1.69
N GLY A 757 -33.35 -20.47 2.35
CA GLY A 757 -34.49 -19.66 1.87
C GLY A 757 -34.15 -18.17 1.63
N LYS A 758 -33.04 -17.66 2.21
CA LYS A 758 -32.49 -16.32 1.93
C LYS A 758 -31.42 -16.31 0.80
N GLY A 759 -31.40 -17.33 -0.05
CA GLY A 759 -30.43 -17.54 -1.13
C GLY A 759 -29.11 -18.16 -0.66
N LEU A 760 -28.13 -18.22 -1.57
CA LEU A 760 -26.78 -18.72 -1.28
C LEU A 760 -26.07 -17.88 -0.21
N GLN A 761 -25.50 -18.55 0.78
CA GLN A 761 -24.78 -17.93 1.88
C GLN A 761 -23.38 -18.54 2.06
N GLN A 762 -22.34 -17.72 1.90
CA GLN A 762 -20.95 -18.09 2.17
C GLN A 762 -20.78 -18.63 3.61
N ARG A 763 -20.02 -19.73 3.75
CA ARG A 763 -19.62 -20.39 5.02
C ARG A 763 -18.21 -20.95 4.91
N MET A 764 -17.53 -21.10 6.05
CA MET A 764 -16.41 -22.05 6.15
C MET A 764 -16.93 -23.45 6.49
N PHE A 765 -16.31 -24.45 5.86
CA PHE A 765 -16.48 -25.88 6.08
C PHE A 765 -15.14 -26.50 6.49
N PHE A 766 -15.20 -27.51 7.36
CA PHE A 766 -14.05 -28.25 7.89
C PHE A 766 -14.39 -29.74 7.88
N LEU A 767 -13.75 -30.47 6.99
CA LEU A 767 -13.86 -31.91 6.83
C LEU A 767 -12.80 -32.61 7.68
N PHE A 768 -13.27 -33.45 8.60
CA PHE A 768 -12.48 -34.42 9.34
C PHE A 768 -12.88 -35.84 8.91
N ASN A 769 -12.11 -36.85 9.31
CA ASN A 769 -12.44 -38.26 9.05
C ASN A 769 -13.76 -38.72 9.70
N ASP A 770 -14.12 -38.17 10.86
CA ASP A 770 -15.34 -38.53 11.60
C ASP A 770 -16.54 -37.60 11.33
N VAL A 771 -16.29 -36.32 11.03
CA VAL A 771 -17.33 -35.29 10.93
C VAL A 771 -17.01 -34.18 9.93
N LEU A 772 -18.02 -33.72 9.20
CA LEU A 772 -18.00 -32.48 8.43
C LEU A 772 -18.69 -31.34 9.21
N MET A 773 -17.90 -30.36 9.66
CA MET A 773 -18.39 -29.20 10.40
C MET A 773 -18.60 -27.99 9.48
N TYR A 774 -19.63 -27.18 9.75
CA TYR A 774 -19.86 -25.92 9.03
C TYR A 774 -20.27 -24.77 9.96
N THR A 775 -19.98 -23.55 9.52
CA THR A 775 -20.03 -22.33 10.35
C THR A 775 -21.34 -21.55 10.25
N SER A 776 -21.47 -20.52 11.08
CA SER A 776 -22.49 -19.47 11.04
C SER A 776 -22.11 -18.37 10.02
N ARG A 777 -22.92 -17.30 9.89
CA ARG A 777 -22.64 -16.21 8.94
C ARG A 777 -21.44 -15.38 9.42
N GLY A 778 -20.30 -15.51 8.75
CA GLY A 778 -19.14 -14.65 8.97
C GLY A 778 -18.26 -15.07 10.14
N MET A 779 -17.75 -14.09 10.88
CA MET A 779 -16.71 -14.23 11.91
C MET A 779 -17.14 -13.54 13.20
N THR A 780 -16.65 -14.02 14.34
CA THR A 780 -16.87 -13.42 15.66
C THR A 780 -16.09 -12.11 15.83
N ALA A 781 -16.44 -11.33 16.87
CA ALA A 781 -15.67 -10.16 17.29
C ALA A 781 -14.21 -10.49 17.68
N SER A 782 -13.94 -11.73 18.12
CA SER A 782 -12.61 -12.28 18.41
C SER A 782 -11.84 -12.75 17.17
N ASN A 783 -12.35 -12.49 15.95
CA ASN A 783 -11.75 -12.92 14.70
C ASN A 783 -11.55 -14.46 14.64
N GLN A 784 -12.59 -15.19 15.05
CA GLN A 784 -12.72 -16.65 15.00
C GLN A 784 -13.99 -17.02 14.24
N PHE A 785 -14.18 -18.31 13.96
CA PHE A 785 -15.38 -18.82 13.29
C PHE A 785 -16.26 -19.61 14.28
N LYS A 786 -17.55 -19.25 14.41
CA LYS A 786 -18.51 -20.00 15.23
C LYS A 786 -19.15 -21.10 14.39
N VAL A 787 -19.01 -22.35 14.84
CA VAL A 787 -19.66 -23.53 14.25
C VAL A 787 -21.18 -23.44 14.44
N ASN A 788 -21.93 -23.92 13.44
CA ASN A 788 -23.40 -23.86 13.37
C ASN A 788 -24.02 -25.25 13.19
N GLY A 789 -23.30 -26.19 12.57
CA GLY A 789 -23.79 -27.52 12.33
C GLY A 789 -22.68 -28.51 12.06
N GLN A 790 -22.98 -29.77 12.30
CA GLN A 790 -22.08 -30.90 12.13
C GLN A 790 -22.84 -32.03 11.41
N LEU A 791 -22.15 -32.72 10.51
CA LEU A 791 -22.65 -33.87 9.76
C LEU A 791 -21.69 -35.04 10.03
N PRO A 792 -22.05 -36.06 10.83
CA PRO A 792 -21.24 -37.26 10.98
C PRO A 792 -21.04 -37.93 9.61
N MET A 793 -19.82 -38.40 9.33
CA MET A 793 -19.49 -38.99 8.02
C MET A 793 -20.15 -40.36 7.80
N TYR A 794 -20.27 -41.16 8.88
CA TYR A 794 -20.86 -42.50 8.85
C TYR A 794 -22.33 -42.48 8.42
N GLY A 795 -22.68 -43.21 7.36
CA GLY A 795 -24.02 -43.23 6.79
C GLY A 795 -24.49 -41.89 6.20
N MET A 796 -23.58 -40.95 5.91
CA MET A 796 -23.88 -39.77 5.09
C MET A 796 -23.87 -40.15 3.61
N THR A 797 -24.69 -39.51 2.78
CA THR A 797 -24.60 -39.65 1.31
C THR A 797 -24.49 -38.29 0.62
N ILE A 798 -23.94 -38.28 -0.58
CA ILE A 798 -23.69 -37.07 -1.38
C ILE A 798 -24.18 -37.28 -2.82
N ARG A 799 -24.82 -36.28 -3.39
CA ARG A 799 -25.24 -36.25 -4.81
C ARG A 799 -24.99 -34.87 -5.39
N GLU A 800 -24.53 -34.80 -6.63
CA GLU A 800 -24.57 -33.56 -7.41
C GLU A 800 -26.03 -33.17 -7.69
N SER A 801 -26.33 -31.88 -7.66
CA SER A 801 -27.72 -31.38 -7.61
C SER A 801 -27.92 -30.02 -8.32
N GLU A 802 -27.03 -29.67 -9.24
CA GLU A 802 -27.13 -28.48 -10.10
C GLU A 802 -28.49 -28.41 -10.85
N ASP A 803 -28.96 -29.53 -11.42
CA ASP A 803 -30.27 -29.62 -12.08
C ASP A 803 -31.47 -29.52 -11.10
N GLU A 804 -31.29 -29.95 -9.84
CA GLU A 804 -32.35 -29.97 -8.81
C GLU A 804 -32.64 -28.55 -8.27
N TRP A 805 -31.58 -27.74 -8.10
CA TRP A 805 -31.68 -26.41 -7.48
C TRP A 805 -31.47 -25.25 -8.47
N GLY A 806 -31.04 -25.51 -9.71
CA GLY A 806 -30.67 -24.49 -10.69
C GLY A 806 -29.44 -23.67 -10.26
N VAL A 807 -28.54 -24.29 -9.48
CA VAL A 807 -27.35 -23.64 -8.91
C VAL A 807 -26.07 -24.26 -9.47
N PRO A 808 -25.24 -23.50 -10.20
CA PRO A 808 -23.97 -23.99 -10.72
C PRO A 808 -23.03 -24.55 -9.66
N HIS A 809 -22.43 -25.69 -9.97
CA HIS A 809 -21.45 -26.41 -9.15
C HIS A 809 -21.99 -26.75 -7.75
N SER A 810 -23.26 -27.20 -7.68
CA SER A 810 -23.92 -27.55 -6.42
C SER A 810 -24.12 -29.04 -6.19
N PHE A 811 -24.04 -29.43 -4.93
CA PHE A 811 -24.24 -30.79 -4.45
C PHE A 811 -25.02 -30.79 -3.12
N THR A 812 -25.82 -31.83 -2.92
CA THR A 812 -26.62 -32.06 -1.72
C THR A 812 -25.94 -33.11 -0.84
N LEU A 813 -25.66 -32.72 0.40
CA LEU A 813 -25.17 -33.59 1.47
C LEU A 813 -26.37 -34.08 2.29
N PHE A 814 -26.60 -35.38 2.35
CA PHE A 814 -27.69 -36.00 3.12
C PHE A 814 -27.10 -36.71 4.34
N GLY A 815 -27.12 -36.06 5.49
CA GLY A 815 -26.80 -36.67 6.78
C GLY A 815 -28.05 -37.29 7.43
N GLN A 816 -27.84 -38.19 8.40
CA GLN A 816 -28.90 -38.99 9.03
C GLN A 816 -30.09 -38.21 9.63
N ARG A 817 -29.90 -36.91 9.97
CA ARG A 817 -30.93 -36.05 10.59
C ARG A 817 -31.15 -34.70 9.88
N GLN A 818 -30.33 -34.35 8.90
CA GLN A 818 -30.41 -33.07 8.16
C GLN A 818 -29.74 -33.19 6.80
N SER A 819 -30.30 -32.53 5.78
CA SER A 819 -29.65 -32.31 4.50
C SER A 819 -29.12 -30.87 4.36
N VAL A 820 -28.04 -30.71 3.59
CA VAL A 820 -27.42 -29.41 3.32
C VAL A 820 -27.02 -29.35 1.84
N VAL A 821 -27.67 -28.45 1.09
CA VAL A 821 -27.26 -28.11 -0.28
C VAL A 821 -26.13 -27.07 -0.22
N VAL A 822 -25.06 -27.31 -0.98
CA VAL A 822 -23.87 -26.46 -1.03
C VAL A 822 -23.42 -26.23 -2.47
N ALA A 823 -22.95 -25.02 -2.78
CA ALA A 823 -22.35 -24.68 -4.06
C ALA A 823 -20.88 -24.26 -3.89
N ALA A 824 -20.03 -24.74 -4.81
CA ALA A 824 -18.61 -24.38 -4.89
C ALA A 824 -18.38 -23.03 -5.59
N SER A 825 -17.14 -22.54 -5.58
CA SER A 825 -16.74 -21.34 -6.33
C SER A 825 -16.35 -21.63 -7.78
N SER A 826 -16.14 -22.90 -8.12
CA SER A 826 -15.88 -23.43 -9.47
C SER A 826 -16.09 -24.95 -9.48
N GLU A 827 -16.26 -25.52 -10.66
CA GLU A 827 -16.28 -26.97 -10.92
C GLU A 827 -15.11 -27.69 -10.24
N SER A 828 -13.87 -27.22 -10.41
CA SER A 828 -12.70 -27.85 -9.78
C SER A 828 -12.67 -27.75 -8.25
N GLU A 829 -13.31 -26.75 -7.63
CA GLU A 829 -13.53 -26.78 -6.18
C GLU A 829 -14.62 -27.80 -5.80
N MET A 830 -15.69 -27.95 -6.60
CA MET A 830 -16.70 -28.98 -6.38
C MET A 830 -16.08 -30.39 -6.43
N GLU A 831 -15.32 -30.71 -7.49
CA GLU A 831 -14.63 -32.01 -7.65
C GLU A 831 -13.84 -32.40 -6.40
N LYS A 832 -12.97 -31.51 -5.90
CA LYS A 832 -12.12 -31.76 -4.72
C LYS A 832 -12.94 -32.01 -3.45
N TRP A 833 -13.98 -31.22 -3.22
CA TRP A 833 -14.85 -31.41 -2.06
C TRP A 833 -15.65 -32.70 -2.17
N VAL A 834 -16.17 -33.03 -3.35
CA VAL A 834 -16.92 -34.25 -3.62
C VAL A 834 -16.04 -35.50 -3.49
N GLU A 835 -14.81 -35.48 -4.04
CA GLU A 835 -13.84 -36.59 -3.94
C GLU A 835 -13.40 -36.83 -2.49
N ASP A 836 -12.92 -35.80 -1.79
CA ASP A 836 -12.43 -35.94 -0.42
C ASP A 836 -13.59 -36.30 0.56
N ILE A 837 -14.82 -35.82 0.34
CA ILE A 837 -16.01 -36.22 1.13
C ILE A 837 -16.38 -37.69 0.87
N LYS A 838 -16.43 -38.14 -0.41
CA LYS A 838 -16.73 -39.54 -0.76
C LYS A 838 -15.71 -40.48 -0.09
N MET A 839 -14.43 -40.13 -0.15
CA MET A 839 -13.34 -40.88 0.49
C MET A 839 -13.51 -40.97 2.03
N ALA A 840 -13.86 -39.87 2.70
CA ALA A 840 -14.08 -39.87 4.15
C ALA A 840 -15.29 -40.71 4.59
N ILE A 841 -16.41 -40.67 3.84
CA ILE A 841 -17.57 -41.54 4.08
C ILE A 841 -17.16 -43.01 3.98
N GLU A 842 -16.49 -43.37 2.88
CA GLU A 842 -16.02 -44.73 2.65
C GLU A 842 -15.09 -45.25 3.76
N LEU A 843 -14.23 -44.41 4.32
CA LEU A 843 -13.35 -44.79 5.44
C LEU A 843 -14.13 -44.94 6.75
N ALA A 844 -15.05 -44.01 7.05
CA ALA A 844 -15.90 -44.08 8.24
C ALA A 844 -16.78 -45.34 8.25
N ASP A 845 -17.35 -45.72 7.11
CA ASP A 845 -18.16 -46.94 6.97
C ASP A 845 -17.31 -48.22 7.12
N LYS A 846 -16.05 -48.23 6.64
CA LYS A 846 -15.12 -49.37 6.79
C LYS A 846 -14.66 -49.56 8.24
N CYS A 847 -14.37 -48.47 8.97
CA CYS A 847 -13.88 -48.53 10.35
C CYS A 847 -14.91 -49.03 11.36
N ASN A 848 -16.21 -48.80 11.13
CA ASN A 848 -17.26 -49.21 12.08
C ASN A 848 -17.57 -50.72 12.09
N GLY A 849 -16.94 -51.52 11.21
CA GLY A 849 -17.06 -52.98 11.23
C GLY A 849 -16.54 -53.67 12.50
N SER A 850 -15.82 -52.96 13.38
CA SER A 850 -15.21 -53.56 14.59
C SER A 850 -15.23 -52.69 15.86
N SER A 851 -15.88 -51.52 15.89
CA SER A 851 -15.77 -50.58 17.04
C SER A 851 -16.99 -49.67 17.30
N ALA A 852 -18.19 -50.08 16.88
CA ALA A 852 -19.39 -49.24 16.86
C ALA A 852 -19.94 -48.76 18.24
N GLU A 853 -19.47 -49.28 19.37
CA GLU A 853 -20.09 -49.00 20.69
C GLU A 853 -19.50 -47.80 21.46
N ILE A 854 -18.26 -47.37 21.17
CA ILE A 854 -17.55 -46.42 22.06
C ILE A 854 -17.93 -44.95 21.82
N LEU A 855 -18.19 -44.55 20.57
CA LEU A 855 -18.43 -43.14 20.19
C LEU A 855 -19.87 -42.63 20.43
N SER A 856 -20.78 -43.48 20.90
CA SER A 856 -22.19 -43.12 21.15
C SER A 856 -22.43 -42.42 22.50
N SER A 857 -21.45 -42.49 23.41
CA SER A 857 -21.66 -42.28 24.85
C SER A 857 -21.45 -40.85 25.37
N SER A 858 -21.05 -39.89 24.53
CA SER A 858 -20.68 -38.52 24.94
C SER A 858 -21.61 -37.41 24.42
N PHE A 859 -22.72 -37.74 23.77
CA PHE A 859 -23.74 -36.76 23.37
C PHE A 859 -24.68 -36.40 24.53
N THR A 860 -24.34 -35.38 25.30
CA THR A 860 -25.20 -34.83 26.36
C THR A 860 -26.33 -33.98 25.78
N ASP A 861 -27.50 -34.60 25.67
CA ASP A 861 -28.76 -34.03 25.19
C ASP A 861 -29.22 -32.85 26.09
N SER A 862 -28.92 -31.61 25.68
CA SER A 862 -29.33 -30.39 26.38
C SER A 862 -30.69 -29.90 25.88
N LYS A 863 -31.74 -30.67 26.21
CA LYS A 863 -33.12 -30.36 25.83
C LYS A 863 -33.59 -29.00 26.38
N SER A 864 -34.29 -28.26 25.55
CA SER A 864 -35.27 -27.24 25.96
C SER A 864 -36.62 -27.56 25.31
N PRO A 865 -37.78 -27.18 25.92
CA PRO A 865 -39.04 -27.85 25.59
C PRO A 865 -39.80 -27.25 24.41
N GLU A 866 -40.27 -28.16 23.56
CA GLU A 866 -41.50 -28.16 22.75
C GLU A 866 -41.72 -27.08 21.65
N GLU A 867 -41.97 -27.66 20.47
CA GLU A 867 -42.12 -27.10 19.14
C GLU A 867 -43.23 -26.04 18.96
N SER A 868 -43.00 -25.12 18.02
CA SER A 868 -43.99 -24.84 16.97
C SER A 868 -43.31 -24.34 15.69
N SER A 869 -43.98 -24.48 14.55
CA SER A 869 -43.38 -24.42 13.22
C SER A 869 -43.12 -23.01 12.67
N ALA A 870 -41.85 -22.66 12.42
CA ALA A 870 -41.41 -21.75 11.34
C ALA A 870 -39.88 -21.74 11.18
N ASP A 871 -39.37 -21.52 9.96
CA ASP A 871 -37.97 -21.15 9.68
C ASP A 871 -37.68 -19.70 10.10
N GLN A 872 -37.75 -19.43 11.41
CA GLN A 872 -37.62 -18.09 11.97
C GLN A 872 -36.18 -17.80 12.37
N GLU A 873 -35.26 -17.80 11.38
CA GLU A 873 -33.93 -17.16 11.50
C GLU A 873 -34.13 -15.73 12.04
N SER A 874 -33.78 -15.49 13.30
CA SER A 874 -34.16 -14.27 14.02
C SER A 874 -33.55 -13.01 13.40
N GLU A 875 -34.30 -11.89 13.45
CA GLU A 875 -33.82 -10.58 12.99
C GLU A 875 -32.57 -10.11 13.78
N ASP A 876 -32.35 -10.59 15.01
CA ASP A 876 -31.20 -10.23 15.83
C ASP A 876 -29.85 -10.73 15.27
N ASP A 877 -29.80 -11.84 14.53
CA ASP A 877 -28.55 -12.30 13.89
C ASP A 877 -28.12 -11.41 12.69
N LEU A 878 -29.01 -10.51 12.23
CA LEU A 878 -28.64 -9.42 11.32
C LEU A 878 -27.79 -8.36 12.01
N SER A 879 -27.82 -8.27 13.35
CA SER A 879 -26.92 -7.43 14.15
C SER A 879 -25.53 -8.05 14.27
N ALA A 880 -25.43 -9.37 14.51
CA ALA A 880 -24.16 -10.10 14.58
C ALA A 880 -23.32 -9.94 13.31
N SER A 881 -24.00 -9.88 12.15
CA SER A 881 -23.39 -9.65 10.83
C SER A 881 -23.00 -8.19 10.53
N ARG A 882 -23.30 -7.21 11.40
CA ARG A 882 -23.13 -5.76 11.10
C ARG A 882 -22.61 -4.88 12.25
N THR A 883 -22.65 -5.33 13.51
CA THR A 883 -22.22 -4.58 14.70
C THR A 883 -21.54 -5.52 15.71
N SER A 884 -20.28 -5.89 15.43
CA SER A 884 -19.52 -6.88 16.21
C SER A 884 -18.01 -6.57 16.26
N LEU A 885 -17.63 -5.30 16.44
CA LEU A 885 -16.25 -4.88 16.73
C LEU A 885 -16.23 -3.85 17.86
N GLU A 886 -16.61 -4.30 19.06
CA GLU A 886 -16.27 -3.62 20.32
C GLU A 886 -15.34 -4.52 21.14
N ARG A 887 -14.13 -4.01 21.38
CA ARG A 887 -13.06 -4.48 22.28
C ARG A 887 -13.05 -5.97 22.69
N GLN A 888 -12.15 -6.73 22.06
CA GLN A 888 -11.28 -7.67 22.78
C GLN A 888 -9.94 -7.86 22.07
N THR A 889 -8.86 -7.51 22.78
CA THR A 889 -7.50 -8.04 22.56
C THR A 889 -7.44 -9.48 23.08
N PRO A 890 -6.54 -10.37 22.59
CA PRO A 890 -5.23 -10.09 21.98
C PRO A 890 -5.20 -10.08 20.45
N HIS A 891 -4.03 -9.78 19.90
CA HIS A 891 -3.74 -9.94 18.47
C HIS A 891 -3.83 -11.43 18.04
N ARG A 892 -3.95 -11.66 16.73
CA ARG A 892 -3.79 -12.98 16.11
C ARG A 892 -3.32 -12.80 14.67
N GLY A 893 -2.46 -13.70 14.18
CA GLY A 893 -2.12 -13.76 12.77
C GLY A 893 -3.28 -14.27 11.91
N ASN A 894 -3.40 -13.78 10.67
CA ASN A 894 -4.35 -14.32 9.70
C ASN A 894 -3.88 -15.71 9.25
N THR A 895 -4.49 -16.77 9.80
CA THR A 895 -4.20 -18.17 9.43
C THR A 895 -4.70 -18.50 8.02
N THR A 896 -4.37 -19.69 7.52
CA THR A 896 -4.86 -20.21 6.23
C THR A 896 -6.39 -20.21 6.14
N VAL A 897 -7.10 -20.44 7.25
CA VAL A 897 -8.58 -20.36 7.33
C VAL A 897 -9.10 -19.00 6.86
N HIS A 898 -8.44 -17.92 7.30
CA HIS A 898 -8.78 -16.54 6.94
C HIS A 898 -8.51 -16.23 5.47
N VAL A 899 -7.44 -16.80 4.91
CA VAL A 899 -7.10 -16.67 3.49
C VAL A 899 -8.13 -17.40 2.63
N CYS A 900 -8.54 -18.61 3.00
CA CYS A 900 -9.59 -19.38 2.33
C CYS A 900 -10.94 -18.65 2.35
N TRP A 901 -11.36 -18.13 3.50
CA TRP A 901 -12.56 -17.30 3.66
C TRP A 901 -12.56 -16.06 2.75
N HIS A 902 -11.44 -15.33 2.67
CA HIS A 902 -11.36 -14.11 1.85
C HIS A 902 -11.09 -14.35 0.35
N ARG A 903 -10.83 -15.59 -0.07
CA ARG A 903 -10.50 -15.93 -1.48
C ARG A 903 -11.45 -16.96 -2.11
N ASN A 904 -12.41 -17.51 -1.35
CA ASN A 904 -13.38 -18.52 -1.80
C ASN A 904 -12.71 -19.78 -2.37
N THR A 905 -11.76 -20.33 -1.61
CA THR A 905 -10.95 -21.52 -1.95
C THR A 905 -10.89 -22.49 -0.77
N SER A 906 -10.45 -23.71 -1.03
CA SER A 906 -10.10 -24.72 -0.02
C SER A 906 -8.62 -25.09 -0.03
N VAL A 907 -8.18 -25.78 1.02
CA VAL A 907 -6.84 -26.37 1.21
C VAL A 907 -7.01 -27.70 1.96
N SER A 908 -6.44 -28.79 1.45
CA SER A 908 -6.42 -30.09 2.12
C SER A 908 -5.15 -30.32 2.94
N MET A 909 -5.16 -31.34 3.79
CA MET A 909 -3.97 -31.80 4.51
C MET A 909 -2.83 -32.18 3.55
N VAL A 910 -3.17 -32.79 2.40
CA VAL A 910 -2.20 -33.10 1.34
C VAL A 910 -1.55 -31.82 0.81
N ASP A 911 -2.34 -30.76 0.56
CA ASP A 911 -1.79 -29.48 0.13
C ASP A 911 -0.90 -28.83 1.23
N PHE A 912 -1.23 -29.01 2.53
CA PHE A 912 -0.36 -28.57 3.65
C PHE A 912 0.99 -29.29 3.66
N SER A 913 1.02 -30.62 3.59
CA SER A 913 2.28 -31.38 3.58
C SER A 913 3.12 -31.06 2.33
N VAL A 914 2.49 -30.92 1.14
CA VAL A 914 3.19 -30.46 -0.08
C VAL A 914 3.79 -29.05 0.08
N ALA A 915 3.11 -28.14 0.78
CA ALA A 915 3.63 -26.79 1.09
C ALA A 915 4.66 -26.74 2.24
N LEU A 916 4.74 -27.80 3.06
CA LEU A 916 5.79 -28.01 4.07
C LEU A 916 7.03 -28.69 3.49
N GLU A 917 6.88 -29.54 2.48
CA GLU A 917 8.02 -30.09 1.72
C GLU A 917 8.70 -29.03 0.85
N ASN A 918 7.90 -28.27 0.09
CA ASN A 918 8.37 -27.26 -0.86
C ASN A 918 8.82 -25.93 -0.20
N GLN A 919 9.39 -25.98 1.00
CA GLN A 919 10.03 -24.82 1.63
C GLN A 919 11.23 -24.35 0.81
N LEU A 920 11.38 -23.04 0.62
CA LEU A 920 12.50 -22.45 -0.11
C LEU A 920 12.84 -21.07 0.43
N SER A 921 14.13 -20.76 0.51
CA SER A 921 14.62 -19.44 0.91
C SER A 921 15.72 -18.95 -0.02
N GLY A 922 15.89 -17.64 -0.13
CA GLY A 922 16.96 -17.08 -0.95
C GLY A 922 16.85 -15.58 -1.19
N ASN A 923 17.78 -15.06 -1.99
CA ASN A 923 17.74 -13.67 -2.44
C ASN A 923 16.88 -13.54 -3.71
N LEU A 924 15.92 -12.61 -3.71
CA LEU A 924 15.18 -12.20 -4.90
C LEU A 924 15.20 -10.68 -5.06
N LEU A 925 15.15 -10.20 -6.30
CA LEU A 925 14.85 -8.80 -6.60
C LEU A 925 13.35 -8.67 -6.84
N ARG A 926 12.65 -7.81 -6.10
CA ARG A 926 11.20 -7.54 -6.24
C ARG A 926 10.93 -6.20 -6.92
N LYS A 927 9.99 -6.16 -7.87
CA LYS A 927 9.44 -4.94 -8.49
C LYS A 927 7.90 -4.97 -8.46
N PHE A 928 7.25 -3.86 -8.16
CA PHE A 928 5.80 -3.70 -8.32
C PHE A 928 5.48 -3.17 -9.73
N LYS A 929 4.28 -3.45 -10.27
CA LYS A 929 3.90 -2.98 -11.63
C LYS A 929 4.07 -1.48 -11.88
N ASN A 930 3.88 -0.66 -10.85
CA ASN A 930 3.99 0.81 -10.94
C ASN A 930 5.24 1.37 -10.24
N SER A 931 6.29 0.56 -9.99
CA SER A 931 7.55 1.03 -9.37
C SER A 931 8.72 0.89 -10.31
N ASN A 932 9.52 1.96 -10.47
CA ASN A 932 10.65 1.98 -11.40
C ASN A 932 11.85 1.16 -10.89
N GLY A 933 12.01 1.01 -9.58
CA GLY A 933 13.13 0.30 -8.95
C GLY A 933 12.90 -1.19 -8.71
N TRP A 934 14.00 -1.96 -8.69
CA TRP A 934 14.05 -3.32 -8.17
C TRP A 934 14.62 -3.32 -6.74
N GLN A 935 13.96 -3.99 -5.80
CA GLN A 935 14.37 -4.08 -4.40
C GLN A 935 14.95 -5.48 -4.11
N LYS A 936 16.24 -5.60 -3.78
CA LYS A 936 16.80 -6.86 -3.27
C LYS A 936 16.23 -7.14 -1.89
N LEU A 937 15.75 -8.36 -1.69
CA LEU A 937 15.17 -8.87 -0.44
C LEU A 937 15.66 -10.29 -0.20
N TRP A 938 15.78 -10.65 1.07
CA TRP A 938 15.75 -12.05 1.46
C TRP A 938 14.28 -12.49 1.53
N VAL A 939 13.97 -13.63 0.92
CA VAL A 939 12.60 -14.15 0.81
C VAL A 939 12.59 -15.58 1.31
N VAL A 940 11.65 -15.86 2.22
CA VAL A 940 11.36 -17.20 2.74
C VAL A 940 9.97 -17.59 2.25
N PHE A 941 9.84 -18.80 1.70
CA PHE A 941 8.58 -19.40 1.28
C PHE A 941 8.26 -20.60 2.17
N THR A 942 7.14 -20.52 2.88
CA THR A 942 6.64 -21.56 3.79
C THR A 942 5.16 -21.31 4.09
N ASN A 943 4.38 -22.35 4.40
CA ASN A 943 2.93 -22.26 4.71
C ASN A 943 2.15 -21.34 3.73
N PHE A 944 2.24 -21.68 2.44
CA PHE A 944 1.62 -20.96 1.31
C PHE A 944 1.94 -19.46 1.22
N SER A 945 3.01 -18.97 1.85
CA SER A 945 3.26 -17.53 2.04
C SER A 945 4.70 -17.15 1.77
N LEU A 946 4.91 -16.00 1.10
CA LEU A 946 6.23 -15.36 1.05
C LEU A 946 6.39 -14.41 2.24
N PHE A 947 7.50 -14.53 2.96
CA PHE A 947 7.92 -13.63 4.02
C PHE A 947 9.16 -12.86 3.54
N PHE A 948 9.13 -11.52 3.67
CA PHE A 948 10.17 -10.64 3.14
C PHE A 948 11.01 -10.04 4.26
N TYR A 949 12.33 -10.21 4.17
CA TYR A 949 13.32 -9.67 5.10
C TYR A 949 14.28 -8.75 4.32
N LYS A 950 14.93 -7.80 4.98
CA LYS A 950 15.95 -6.92 4.37
C LYS A 950 17.23 -7.70 4.13
N THR A 951 17.62 -8.55 5.08
CA THR A 951 18.77 -9.46 5.00
C THR A 951 18.42 -10.84 5.54
N HIS A 952 19.32 -11.83 5.38
CA HIS A 952 19.16 -13.16 6.00
C HIS A 952 19.58 -13.20 7.49
N GLN A 953 19.98 -12.06 8.06
CA GLN A 953 20.35 -11.94 9.49
C GLN A 953 19.21 -11.31 10.32
N ASP A 954 18.18 -10.78 9.67
CA ASP A 954 17.02 -10.14 10.30
C ASP A 954 16.20 -11.15 11.14
N GLU A 955 15.93 -10.84 12.41
CA GLU A 955 15.16 -11.72 13.33
C GLU A 955 13.69 -11.91 12.94
N PHE A 956 13.10 -11.01 12.16
CA PHE A 956 11.66 -11.03 11.84
C PHE A 956 11.35 -10.40 10.47
N PRO A 957 10.27 -10.84 9.79
CA PRO A 957 9.93 -10.34 8.47
C PRO A 957 9.37 -8.91 8.50
N LEU A 958 9.69 -8.14 7.47
CA LEU A 958 9.16 -6.81 7.17
C LEU A 958 7.68 -6.85 6.77
N ALA A 959 7.29 -7.90 6.04
CA ALA A 959 5.94 -8.13 5.52
C ALA A 959 5.78 -9.59 5.07
N SER A 960 4.53 -10.04 4.91
CA SER A 960 4.18 -11.32 4.30
C SER A 960 3.18 -11.18 3.15
N LEU A 961 3.12 -12.19 2.28
CA LEU A 961 2.21 -12.27 1.13
C LEU A 961 1.70 -13.72 0.98
N PRO A 962 0.48 -14.03 1.47
CA PRO A 962 -0.14 -15.34 1.27
C PRO A 962 -0.51 -15.55 -0.21
N LEU A 963 -0.15 -16.70 -0.77
CA LEU A 963 -0.17 -16.99 -2.20
C LEU A 963 -1.39 -17.76 -2.71
N LEU A 964 -2.22 -18.37 -1.86
CA LEU A 964 -3.39 -19.16 -2.31
C LEU A 964 -4.26 -18.42 -3.34
N GLY A 965 -4.37 -18.95 -4.56
CA GLY A 965 -5.12 -18.32 -5.66
C GLY A 965 -4.42 -17.15 -6.38
N TYR A 966 -3.17 -16.80 -6.04
CA TYR A 966 -2.29 -16.11 -6.99
C TYR A 966 -1.98 -17.05 -8.16
N SER A 967 -1.72 -16.46 -9.33
CA SER A 967 -1.23 -17.18 -10.50
C SER A 967 0.21 -16.75 -10.80
N ILE A 968 1.07 -17.73 -11.03
CA ILE A 968 2.49 -17.54 -11.37
C ILE A 968 2.71 -17.73 -12.88
N THR A 969 3.38 -16.77 -13.49
CA THR A 969 3.57 -16.64 -14.94
C THR A 969 4.93 -16.02 -15.23
N VAL A 970 5.39 -16.10 -16.48
CA VAL A 970 6.49 -15.25 -16.99
C VAL A 970 5.86 -13.91 -17.45
N PRO A 971 6.54 -12.75 -17.33
CA PRO A 971 6.06 -11.50 -17.91
C PRO A 971 5.90 -11.63 -19.44
N SER A 972 4.92 -10.93 -20.01
CA SER A 972 4.83 -10.78 -21.48
C SER A 972 5.71 -9.62 -21.96
N GLU A 973 6.13 -9.66 -23.22
CA GLU A 973 6.97 -8.62 -23.86
C GLU A 973 6.37 -7.21 -23.68
N SER A 974 5.04 -7.11 -23.82
CA SER A 974 4.23 -5.90 -23.60
C SER A 974 4.34 -5.27 -22.20
N GLU A 975 4.95 -5.94 -21.22
CA GLU A 975 5.17 -5.40 -19.86
C GLU A 975 6.55 -4.75 -19.69
N ASN A 976 7.37 -4.70 -20.75
CA ASN A 976 8.68 -4.02 -20.81
C ASN A 976 9.62 -4.40 -19.65
N ILE A 977 9.71 -5.70 -19.38
CA ILE A 977 10.60 -6.29 -18.37
C ILE A 977 11.81 -6.93 -19.06
N HIS A 978 12.74 -6.10 -19.55
CA HIS A 978 13.99 -6.54 -20.17
C HIS A 978 15.01 -7.00 -19.11
N LYS A 979 14.68 -8.08 -18.40
CA LYS A 979 15.59 -8.81 -17.49
C LYS A 979 15.24 -10.30 -17.48
N ASP A 980 16.26 -11.12 -17.60
CA ASP A 980 16.20 -12.59 -17.56
C ASP A 980 15.77 -13.08 -16.18
N TYR A 981 15.28 -14.32 -16.12
CA TYR A 981 14.97 -15.02 -14.86
C TYR A 981 13.91 -14.32 -13.98
N VAL A 982 12.96 -13.61 -14.61
CA VAL A 982 11.84 -12.95 -13.94
C VAL A 982 10.57 -13.78 -14.01
N PHE A 983 9.95 -14.03 -12.84
CA PHE A 983 8.57 -14.51 -12.73
C PHE A 983 7.63 -13.42 -12.19
N LYS A 984 6.35 -13.56 -12.51
CA LYS A 984 5.24 -12.64 -12.23
C LYS A 984 4.18 -13.35 -11.41
N LEU A 985 3.94 -12.86 -10.20
CA LEU A 985 2.81 -13.27 -9.34
C LEU A 985 1.69 -12.26 -9.50
N HIS A 986 0.50 -12.73 -9.90
CA HIS A 986 -0.68 -11.87 -10.03
C HIS A 986 -1.92 -12.43 -9.32
N PHE A 987 -2.73 -11.54 -8.76
CA PHE A 987 -4.03 -11.85 -8.16
C PHE A 987 -4.93 -10.62 -8.20
N LYS A 988 -5.99 -10.67 -9.02
CA LYS A 988 -6.92 -9.55 -9.25
C LYS A 988 -6.11 -8.31 -9.67
N SER A 989 -6.13 -7.23 -8.88
CA SER A 989 -5.37 -6.00 -9.14
C SER A 989 -3.91 -6.01 -8.65
N HIS A 990 -3.48 -7.04 -7.92
CA HIS A 990 -2.14 -7.11 -7.35
C HIS A 990 -1.20 -7.82 -8.33
N VAL A 991 -0.08 -7.18 -8.69
CA VAL A 991 0.94 -7.73 -9.59
C VAL A 991 2.34 -7.42 -9.04
N TYR A 992 3.14 -8.47 -8.86
CA TYR A 992 4.51 -8.43 -8.38
C TYR A 992 5.42 -9.17 -9.35
N TYR A 993 6.59 -8.62 -9.61
CA TYR A 993 7.66 -9.24 -10.40
C TYR A 993 8.82 -9.61 -9.47
N PHE A 994 9.40 -10.77 -9.68
CA PHE A 994 10.52 -11.31 -8.91
C PHE A 994 11.59 -11.84 -9.86
N ARG A 995 12.85 -11.39 -9.70
CA ARG A 995 14.02 -11.92 -10.43
C ARG A 995 14.87 -12.77 -9.49
N SER A 996 15.29 -13.96 -9.93
CA SER A 996 16.33 -14.76 -9.27
C SER A 996 17.74 -14.31 -9.69
N GLU A 997 18.77 -15.05 -9.26
CA GLU A 997 20.17 -14.82 -9.67
C GLU A 997 20.69 -15.79 -10.75
N SER A 998 19.90 -16.78 -11.16
CA SER A 998 20.24 -17.80 -12.16
C SER A 998 18.99 -18.55 -12.66
N GLU A 999 19.17 -19.27 -13.78
CA GLU A 999 18.15 -20.14 -14.37
C GLU A 999 17.65 -21.22 -13.42
N TYR A 1000 18.54 -22.01 -12.80
CA TYR A 1000 18.16 -23.03 -11.81
C TYR A 1000 17.30 -22.43 -10.68
N SER A 1001 17.72 -21.28 -10.14
CA SER A 1001 16.95 -20.63 -9.09
C SER A 1001 15.61 -20.09 -9.60
N PHE A 1002 15.50 -19.68 -10.87
CA PHE A 1002 14.24 -19.28 -11.48
C PHE A 1002 13.27 -20.46 -11.66
N GLU A 1003 13.75 -21.58 -12.20
CA GLU A 1003 12.97 -22.82 -12.29
C GLU A 1003 12.48 -23.27 -10.90
N ARG A 1004 13.39 -23.34 -9.92
CA ARG A 1004 13.09 -23.82 -8.57
C ARG A 1004 12.14 -22.89 -7.80
N TRP A 1005 12.29 -21.57 -7.90
CA TRP A 1005 11.33 -20.62 -7.32
C TRP A 1005 9.95 -20.72 -7.97
N MET A 1006 9.88 -20.99 -9.29
CA MET A 1006 8.60 -21.23 -9.94
C MET A 1006 7.98 -22.58 -9.55
N GLU A 1007 8.78 -23.64 -9.43
CA GLU A 1007 8.35 -24.98 -9.02
C GLU A 1007 7.65 -24.96 -7.66
N VAL A 1008 8.32 -24.46 -6.61
CA VAL A 1008 7.76 -24.45 -5.25
C VAL A 1008 6.55 -23.51 -5.09
N ILE A 1009 6.50 -22.41 -5.86
CA ILE A 1009 5.33 -21.53 -5.84
C ILE A 1009 4.17 -22.16 -6.61
N ARG A 1010 4.41 -22.86 -7.73
CA ARG A 1010 3.35 -23.56 -8.48
C ARG A 1010 2.63 -24.59 -7.62
N SER A 1011 3.34 -25.40 -6.84
CA SER A 1011 2.71 -26.43 -5.99
C SER A 1011 1.82 -25.85 -4.87
N ALA A 1012 1.92 -24.55 -4.57
CA ALA A 1012 1.09 -23.83 -3.60
C ALA A 1012 0.12 -22.80 -4.22
N THR A 1013 0.12 -22.64 -5.55
CA THR A 1013 -0.75 -21.70 -6.28
C THR A 1013 -1.68 -22.39 -7.26
N CYS A 1014 -1.20 -23.41 -7.97
CA CYS A 1014 -1.99 -24.27 -8.82
C CYS A 1014 -2.63 -25.39 -7.99
N SER A 1015 -3.93 -25.64 -8.16
CA SER A 1015 -4.59 -26.78 -7.53
C SER A 1015 -4.06 -28.11 -8.08
N SER A 1016 -3.95 -29.10 -7.19
CA SER A 1016 -3.20 -30.36 -7.33
C SER A 1016 -3.80 -31.42 -8.28
N SER A 1017 -4.75 -31.06 -9.14
CA SER A 1017 -5.45 -31.98 -10.07
C SER A 1017 -4.50 -32.70 -11.04
N HIS A 1018 -3.50 -32.01 -11.59
CA HIS A 1018 -2.47 -32.64 -12.43
C HIS A 1018 -1.43 -33.50 -11.68
N ILE A 1019 -1.31 -33.36 -10.35
CA ILE A 1019 -0.31 -34.09 -9.56
C ILE A 1019 -0.87 -35.43 -9.04
N ARG A 1020 -2.17 -35.50 -8.69
CA ARG A 1020 -2.85 -36.76 -8.32
C ARG A 1020 -2.72 -37.87 -9.38
N SER A 1021 -2.49 -37.52 -10.66
CA SER A 1021 -2.21 -38.45 -11.76
C SER A 1021 -0.89 -39.23 -11.64
N LEU A 1022 0.14 -38.70 -10.95
CA LEU A 1022 1.47 -39.31 -10.88
C LEU A 1022 1.70 -40.12 -9.59
N SER A 1023 1.06 -39.72 -8.49
CA SER A 1023 1.14 -40.40 -7.19
C SER A 1023 0.39 -41.75 -7.15
N ARG A 1024 -0.48 -42.02 -8.13
CA ARG A 1024 -1.40 -43.19 -8.21
C ARG A 1024 -0.73 -44.57 -8.39
N LYS A 1025 0.53 -44.75 -7.98
CA LYS A 1025 1.30 -46.00 -8.08
C LYS A 1025 1.67 -46.64 -6.74
N GLU A 1026 1.56 -45.93 -5.63
CA GLU A 1026 1.71 -46.53 -4.29
C GLU A 1026 0.44 -46.26 -3.47
N PRO A 1027 -0.19 -47.28 -2.87
CA PRO A 1027 -1.32 -47.08 -1.98
C PRO A 1027 -0.80 -46.58 -0.63
N HIS A 1028 -0.89 -45.27 -0.41
CA HIS A 1028 -0.79 -44.73 0.94
C HIS A 1028 -1.98 -45.28 1.76
N VAL A 1029 -1.68 -46.24 2.63
CA VAL A 1029 -2.60 -46.70 3.67
C VAL A 1029 -2.68 -45.60 4.71
N TYR A 1030 -3.84 -44.95 4.77
CA TYR A 1030 -4.28 -44.13 5.90
C TYR A 1030 -4.57 -45.04 7.10
#